data_AF-A0A6M1M514-F1
#
_entry.id   AF-A0A6M1M514-F1
#
_cell.length_a   1.000
_cell.length_b   1.000
_cell.length_c   1.000
_cell.angle_alpha   90.00
_cell.angle_beta   90.00
_cell.angle_gamma   90.00
#
_symmetry.space_group_name_H-M   'P 1'
#
loop_
_entity.id
_entity.type
_entity.pdbx_description
1 polymer ?
#
loop_
_entity_poly.entity_id
_entity_poly.type
_entity_poly.pdbx_seq_one_letter_code
_entity_poly.pdbx_strand_id
1 'polypeptide(L)'
;MLPALPPSEPALLPVQARYAGGAGPGAREGEHAITANNRWSRVLLTFADLPPGTRCCLEARLAWSPEEEGGQALDFALAGFDFLAADGSSLDVEQVPGLARTLLDPHSAWIAGPACQPAGSEFLRAAPLRVAFGVPPQARGLALTLRSWRNTEGFTVADLRLRPGAALDDAAFRRRRLGPAPDLLRHALVPGLGLVVRGQIHAPRPSEHAARVSLVYRDRDGTEIPPPYPGTVSVPGSDERPGLGATINLPAKPQARRFTLDLEPPAGAATLDLGFCTWEEEGERLPAVELLGAPEVALEDRFRLESLCGDDLLDAPGFLARLSARLGRDPGAEAAWIPGPGEAGAATLALARARALRGEDRPVGLRPDGTLVLRLAGSPDWPLPEAPSFREDPFRASPSVSIPWRLAYQSLSWLPALAEAAPARALALAQGWSRANPWGQPADPLSLHPGALPARAEVWIGLLALPGAGAAAPLLTGEAVRHGFALAEIVGQNTFGRSLHQVQAAAALLGIARALPRLPLAGHWEGLARESLRDGLPALLPADGRFSDSSLHRRLDLVTLGRALKDPLGEAAPGPLVAARTEAALADLAGLLDPGGRLPPFGEVFAGSDDAGWIARLRGSAGLVAQRPAAHPAASPAAASSSLRPDGLSARHETAGRGWAHFACTFAETAPQGHADCTSYVYAANATRWIVEAGGSEQVETGAARHYLLSARAHNVAVPDGSEPVAGRGRHRGSLALPGGIAHAVETDVHGPGLHHRRIFVLPNDLSGLAVIDRFTAADGSALAFRAFAHLAPESLVAIEGPRRAQARQGGRRLGLVPFAIAGRVAGFEAVIARSERPGTMQGFVVARPGALEPACTLRYAVSGRGTVCGGLLMAVDGPAEDSLARILAREELTPFVMGE
;
A
#
# COMPACT_ATOMS: atom_id res chain seq x y z
N MET A 1 52.08 -15.00 0.90
CA MET A 1 51.03 -14.77 -0.10
C MET A 1 49.79 -14.31 0.65
N LEU A 2 49.37 -13.06 0.47
CA LEU A 2 48.07 -12.60 0.98
C LEU A 2 46.97 -13.31 0.16
N PRO A 3 45.88 -13.79 0.77
CA PRO A 3 44.74 -14.31 0.01
C PRO A 3 44.22 -13.20 -0.90
N ALA A 4 43.96 -13.54 -2.15
CA ALA A 4 43.31 -12.63 -3.10
C ALA A 4 42.00 -12.13 -2.48
N LEU A 5 41.82 -10.81 -2.45
CA LEU A 5 40.55 -10.20 -2.08
C LEU A 5 39.44 -10.84 -2.95
N PRO A 6 38.31 -11.26 -2.36
CA PRO A 6 37.17 -11.69 -3.18
C PRO A 6 36.81 -10.55 -4.15
N PRO A 7 36.43 -10.87 -5.41
CA PRO A 7 36.07 -9.84 -6.37
C PRO A 7 34.95 -8.98 -5.78
N SER A 8 35.11 -7.65 -5.86
CA SER A 8 34.05 -6.70 -5.55
C SER A 8 32.80 -7.06 -6.34
N GLU A 9 31.64 -7.06 -5.68
CA GLU A 9 30.35 -7.28 -6.36
C GLU A 9 30.25 -6.39 -7.62
N PRO A 10 29.81 -6.93 -8.77
CA PRO A 10 29.79 -6.19 -10.03
C PRO A 10 28.80 -5.02 -9.94
N ALA A 11 29.32 -3.79 -10.08
CA ALA A 11 28.50 -2.60 -10.25
C ALA A 11 28.23 -2.37 -11.75
N LEU A 12 26.99 -2.11 -12.13
CA LEU A 12 26.61 -1.76 -13.49
C LEU A 12 26.63 -0.24 -13.65
N LEU A 13 27.27 0.25 -14.71
CA LEU A 13 27.35 1.66 -15.08
C LEU A 13 26.44 1.93 -16.28
N PRO A 14 25.94 3.18 -16.44
CA PRO A 14 25.13 3.54 -17.59
C PRO A 14 25.96 3.42 -18.88
N VAL A 15 25.41 2.78 -19.92
CA VAL A 15 26.06 2.61 -21.23
C VAL A 15 25.72 3.72 -22.22
N GLN A 16 24.62 4.44 -21.98
CA GLN A 16 24.18 5.57 -22.82
C GLN A 16 23.50 6.63 -21.95
N ALA A 17 23.73 7.91 -22.27
CA ALA A 17 22.99 9.05 -21.73
C ALA A 17 22.32 9.86 -22.85
N ARG A 18 21.07 10.30 -22.63
CA ARG A 18 20.35 11.24 -23.50
C ARG A 18 19.74 12.34 -22.64
N TYR A 19 19.68 13.56 -23.17
CA TYR A 19 19.23 14.73 -22.42
C TYR A 19 18.05 15.41 -23.11
N ALA A 20 17.17 16.04 -22.33
CA ALA A 20 16.05 16.83 -22.82
C ALA A 20 15.72 18.00 -21.87
N GLY A 21 15.01 19.01 -22.39
CA GLY A 21 14.44 20.10 -21.60
C GLY A 21 15.44 21.02 -20.90
N GLY A 22 16.67 21.10 -21.42
CA GLY A 22 17.76 21.92 -20.86
C GLY A 22 18.75 21.14 -19.99
N ALA A 23 18.50 19.85 -19.73
CA ALA A 23 19.51 18.99 -19.10
C ALA A 23 20.72 18.78 -20.02
N GLY A 24 21.86 18.44 -19.43
CA GLY A 24 23.11 18.20 -20.15
C GLY A 24 24.16 17.47 -19.32
N PRO A 25 25.35 17.19 -19.91
CA PRO A 25 26.48 16.69 -19.14
C PRO A 25 26.89 17.72 -18.07
N GLY A 26 27.32 17.21 -16.92
CA GLY A 26 27.87 18.02 -15.82
C GLY A 26 29.33 18.41 -16.04
N ALA A 27 29.97 18.91 -14.98
CA ALA A 27 31.34 19.40 -15.05
C ALA A 27 32.37 18.27 -15.15
N ARG A 28 32.01 17.06 -14.69
CA ARG A 28 32.86 15.86 -14.72
C ARG A 28 32.24 14.75 -15.56
N GLU A 29 33.08 13.84 -16.03
CA GLU A 29 32.60 12.62 -16.68
C GLU A 29 31.68 11.83 -15.74
N GLY A 30 30.56 11.35 -16.26
CA GLY A 30 29.54 10.66 -15.46
C GLY A 30 28.69 11.56 -14.55
N GLU A 31 28.87 12.88 -14.62
CA GLU A 31 27.99 13.86 -13.98
C GLU A 31 26.93 14.34 -14.97
N HIS A 32 25.71 14.56 -14.48
CA HIS A 32 24.57 15.01 -15.26
C HIS A 32 23.94 16.23 -14.59
N ALA A 33 23.76 17.32 -15.33
CA ALA A 33 23.11 18.53 -14.87
C ALA A 33 21.65 18.57 -15.36
N ILE A 34 20.73 18.84 -14.44
CA ILE A 34 19.29 18.92 -14.69
C ILE A 34 18.82 20.30 -14.25
N THR A 35 18.30 21.08 -15.20
CA THR A 35 17.78 22.43 -14.97
C THR A 35 16.40 22.42 -14.30
N ALA A 36 16.04 23.48 -13.58
CA ALA A 36 14.69 23.67 -13.06
C ALA A 36 13.69 23.92 -14.20
N ASN A 37 12.83 22.94 -14.49
CA ASN A 37 11.85 23.04 -15.58
C ASN A 37 10.65 22.09 -15.39
N ASN A 38 10.07 22.03 -14.19
CA ASN A 38 8.76 21.43 -13.87
C ASN A 38 8.40 20.18 -14.70
N ARG A 39 9.25 19.14 -14.67
CA ARG A 39 9.18 17.84 -15.40
C ARG A 39 9.87 17.71 -16.74
N TRP A 40 10.12 18.80 -17.46
CA TRP A 40 10.61 18.73 -18.85
C TRP A 40 12.11 18.51 -18.95
N SER A 41 12.88 19.05 -17.99
CA SER A 41 14.32 18.84 -17.91
C SER A 41 14.62 17.46 -17.32
N ARG A 42 15.33 16.63 -18.09
CA ARG A 42 15.63 15.24 -17.71
C ARG A 42 16.87 14.68 -18.40
N VAL A 43 17.50 13.73 -17.72
CA VAL A 43 18.47 12.80 -18.32
C VAL A 43 17.88 11.39 -18.34
N LEU A 44 18.09 10.68 -19.45
CA LEU A 44 17.75 9.27 -19.64
C LEU A 44 19.06 8.47 -19.70
N LEU A 45 19.23 7.53 -18.79
CA LEU A 45 20.40 6.67 -18.66
C LEU A 45 20.01 5.22 -18.93
N THR A 46 20.73 4.56 -19.83
CA THR A 46 20.46 3.15 -20.18
C THR A 46 21.44 2.23 -19.46
N PHE A 47 20.92 1.18 -18.83
CA PHE A 47 21.68 0.08 -18.23
C PHE A 47 21.42 -1.20 -19.03
N ALA A 48 22.50 -1.91 -19.38
CA ALA A 48 22.46 -3.22 -20.01
C ALA A 48 22.79 -4.32 -18.98
N ASP A 49 22.55 -5.57 -19.36
CA ASP A 49 22.92 -6.77 -18.60
C ASP A 49 22.36 -6.79 -17.16
N LEU A 50 21.16 -6.27 -16.98
CA LEU A 50 20.48 -6.23 -15.69
C LEU A 50 20.10 -7.67 -15.26
N PRO A 51 20.52 -8.15 -14.08
CA PRO A 51 20.25 -9.51 -13.64
C PRO A 51 18.77 -9.70 -13.28
N PRO A 52 18.03 -10.57 -14.00
CA PRO A 52 16.61 -10.75 -13.79
C PRO A 52 16.30 -11.38 -12.44
N GLY A 53 15.18 -10.98 -11.82
CA GLY A 53 14.71 -11.60 -10.58
C GLY A 53 15.61 -11.34 -9.38
N THR A 54 16.40 -10.27 -9.39
CA THR A 54 17.27 -9.88 -8.27
C THR A 54 16.79 -8.57 -7.64
N ARG A 55 17.12 -8.36 -6.35
CA ARG A 55 17.04 -7.04 -5.75
C ARG A 55 18.21 -6.22 -6.28
N CYS A 56 17.97 -4.98 -6.68
CA CYS A 56 19.00 -4.07 -7.17
C CYS A 56 18.91 -2.75 -6.40
N CYS A 57 20.05 -2.10 -6.16
CA CYS A 57 20.14 -0.79 -5.53
C CYS A 57 20.76 0.22 -6.49
N LEU A 58 20.01 1.28 -6.84
CA LEU A 58 20.54 2.48 -7.45
C LEU A 58 21.28 3.29 -6.39
N GLU A 59 22.54 3.60 -6.67
CA GLU A 59 23.37 4.51 -5.88
C GLU A 59 23.78 5.69 -6.75
N ALA A 60 23.67 6.90 -6.23
CA ALA A 60 24.18 8.11 -6.86
C ALA A 60 24.50 9.17 -5.80
N ARG A 61 25.05 10.29 -6.24
CA ARG A 61 25.21 11.50 -5.42
C ARG A 61 24.45 12.65 -6.05
N LEU A 62 23.53 13.23 -5.30
CA LEU A 62 22.77 14.42 -5.67
C LEU A 62 23.50 15.65 -5.11
N ALA A 63 23.69 16.70 -5.91
CA ALA A 63 24.20 18.00 -5.46
C ALA A 63 23.31 19.14 -5.96
N TRP A 64 23.22 20.23 -5.20
CA TRP A 64 22.26 21.31 -5.45
C TRP A 64 22.86 22.71 -5.26
N SER A 65 22.18 23.70 -5.83
CA SER A 65 22.56 25.11 -5.71
C SER A 65 22.41 25.65 -4.27
N PRO A 66 23.29 26.58 -3.82
CA PRO A 66 23.01 27.42 -2.64
C PRO A 66 21.65 28.09 -2.65
N GLU A 67 21.18 28.47 -3.84
CA GLU A 67 20.03 29.34 -4.07
C GLU A 67 18.72 28.53 -4.17
N GLU A 68 18.77 27.22 -3.95
CA GLU A 68 17.58 26.36 -3.98
C GLU A 68 16.60 26.68 -2.83
N GLU A 69 15.42 27.19 -3.18
CA GLU A 69 14.37 27.58 -2.23
C GLU A 69 13.35 26.46 -2.00
N GLY A 70 13.19 25.52 -2.94
CA GLY A 70 12.33 24.34 -2.86
C GLY A 70 12.86 23.23 -1.95
N GLY A 71 13.76 23.55 -1.02
CA GLY A 71 14.52 22.60 -0.21
C GLY A 71 13.71 21.59 0.59
N GLN A 72 12.45 21.91 0.94
CA GLN A 72 11.57 21.06 1.75
C GLN A 72 10.59 20.20 0.93
N ALA A 73 10.60 20.29 -0.40
CA ALA A 73 9.73 19.49 -1.24
C ALA A 73 10.08 18.00 -1.10
N LEU A 74 9.09 17.16 -0.77
CA LEU A 74 9.28 15.70 -0.71
C LEU A 74 9.38 15.08 -2.12
N ASP A 75 8.88 15.81 -3.11
CA ASP A 75 8.91 15.54 -4.54
C ASP A 75 9.81 16.55 -5.26
N PHE A 76 11.02 16.77 -4.76
CA PHE A 76 11.99 17.69 -5.35
C PHE A 76 12.38 17.29 -6.78
N ALA A 77 12.67 15.99 -6.96
CA ALA A 77 12.96 15.37 -8.25
C ALA A 77 12.30 13.98 -8.35
N LEU A 78 12.24 13.42 -9.57
CA LEU A 78 11.68 12.10 -9.82
C LEU A 78 12.70 11.21 -10.53
N ALA A 79 12.89 9.99 -10.01
CA ALA A 79 13.55 8.90 -10.72
C ALA A 79 12.51 7.99 -11.35
N GLY A 80 12.45 7.91 -12.68
CA GLY A 80 11.58 7.03 -13.46
C GLY A 80 12.32 5.79 -13.95
N PHE A 81 11.65 4.63 -13.91
CA PHE A 81 12.22 3.32 -14.22
C PHE A 81 11.37 2.63 -15.29
N ASP A 82 11.97 2.38 -16.45
CA ASP A 82 11.38 1.61 -17.54
C ASP A 82 12.23 0.35 -17.82
N PHE A 83 11.71 -0.81 -17.42
CA PHE A 83 12.42 -2.08 -17.56
C PHE A 83 12.28 -2.62 -18.98
N LEU A 84 13.38 -3.12 -19.53
CA LEU A 84 13.46 -3.53 -20.93
C LEU A 84 13.71 -5.03 -21.06
N ALA A 85 13.02 -5.68 -22.01
CA ALA A 85 13.33 -7.04 -22.45
C ALA A 85 14.69 -7.09 -23.20
N ALA A 86 15.12 -8.28 -23.61
CA ALA A 86 16.42 -8.46 -24.26
C ALA A 86 16.52 -7.72 -25.61
N ASP A 87 15.40 -7.54 -26.31
CA ASP A 87 15.34 -6.79 -27.57
C ASP A 87 15.09 -5.28 -27.38
N GLY A 88 15.09 -4.79 -26.14
CA GLY A 88 14.86 -3.39 -25.80
C GLY A 88 13.41 -2.97 -25.71
N SER A 89 12.43 -3.87 -25.88
CA SER A 89 11.02 -3.53 -25.67
C SER A 89 10.67 -3.31 -24.19
N SER A 90 9.87 -2.28 -23.92
CA SER A 90 9.44 -1.89 -22.56
C SER A 90 8.49 -2.92 -21.95
N LEU A 91 8.69 -3.21 -20.67
CA LEU A 91 7.89 -4.13 -19.85
C LEU A 91 6.97 -3.33 -18.91
N ASP A 92 5.69 -3.29 -19.21
CA ASP A 92 4.65 -2.68 -18.38
C ASP A 92 4.14 -3.70 -17.36
N VAL A 93 5.02 -4.06 -16.43
CA VAL A 93 4.65 -4.95 -15.32
C VAL A 93 3.75 -4.20 -14.35
N GLU A 94 2.76 -4.91 -13.79
CA GLU A 94 1.77 -4.30 -12.91
C GLU A 94 2.39 -3.62 -11.67
N GLN A 95 3.45 -4.22 -11.11
CA GLN A 95 4.11 -3.74 -9.90
C GLN A 95 5.60 -4.11 -9.92
N VAL A 96 6.42 -3.23 -9.35
CA VAL A 96 7.82 -3.50 -9.04
C VAL A 96 8.05 -3.26 -7.55
N PRO A 97 8.46 -4.29 -6.77
CA PRO A 97 8.79 -4.11 -5.36
C PRO A 97 9.82 -2.99 -5.19
N GLY A 98 9.55 -2.02 -4.32
CA GLY A 98 10.43 -0.87 -4.12
C GLY A 98 10.22 0.31 -5.08
N LEU A 99 9.24 0.29 -5.99
CA LEU A 99 8.87 1.43 -6.84
C LEU A 99 7.36 1.68 -6.90
N ALA A 100 6.94 2.92 -7.15
CA ALA A 100 5.54 3.31 -7.29
C ALA A 100 5.17 3.44 -8.78
N ARG A 101 3.95 3.04 -9.17
CA ARG A 101 3.45 3.23 -10.54
C ARG A 101 3.09 4.71 -10.76
N THR A 102 3.41 5.27 -11.93
CA THR A 102 3.02 6.65 -12.29
C THR A 102 2.55 6.75 -13.73
N LEU A 103 1.93 7.89 -14.07
CA LEU A 103 1.46 8.15 -15.45
C LEU A 103 2.59 8.61 -16.39
N LEU A 104 3.68 9.17 -15.85
CA LEU A 104 4.77 9.74 -16.64
C LEU A 104 5.85 8.73 -17.01
N ASP A 105 6.21 7.87 -16.05
CA ASP A 105 7.14 6.77 -16.19
C ASP A 105 6.45 5.50 -15.65
N PRO A 106 6.68 4.30 -16.23
CA PRO A 106 5.99 3.07 -15.79
C PRO A 106 6.09 2.85 -14.28
N HIS A 107 7.30 3.02 -13.73
CA HIS A 107 7.56 3.03 -12.30
C HIS A 107 8.44 4.20 -11.90
N SER A 108 8.40 4.60 -10.63
CA SER A 108 9.18 5.74 -10.15
C SER A 108 9.47 5.73 -8.64
N ALA A 109 10.40 6.60 -8.23
CA ALA A 109 10.69 6.96 -6.86
C ALA A 109 10.86 8.48 -6.73
N TRP A 110 10.20 9.10 -5.76
CA TRP A 110 10.37 10.52 -5.44
C TRP A 110 11.67 10.75 -4.67
N ILE A 111 12.36 11.82 -5.01
CA ILE A 111 13.58 12.26 -4.35
C ILE A 111 13.25 13.52 -3.57
N ALA A 112 13.47 13.49 -2.26
CA ALA A 112 13.22 14.64 -1.39
C ALA A 112 14.31 15.71 -1.53
N GLY A 113 13.93 16.96 -1.23
CA GLY A 113 14.78 18.13 -1.38
C GLY A 113 15.89 18.22 -0.33
N PRO A 114 16.84 19.17 -0.52
CA PRO A 114 17.99 19.41 0.35
C PRO A 114 17.73 19.41 1.87
N ALA A 115 16.63 20.02 2.33
CA ALA A 115 16.32 20.15 3.75
C ALA A 115 15.95 18.80 4.40
N CYS A 116 15.47 17.85 3.59
CA CYS A 116 15.09 16.50 3.97
C CYS A 116 16.28 15.51 3.98
N GLN A 117 17.44 15.92 3.49
CA GLN A 117 18.64 15.08 3.38
C GLN A 117 19.33 14.88 4.75
N PRO A 118 20.13 13.80 4.94
CA PRO A 118 20.78 13.49 6.21
C PRO A 118 21.68 14.61 6.76
N ALA A 119 21.97 14.55 8.07
CA ALA A 119 22.90 15.46 8.76
C ALA A 119 24.25 15.57 8.04
N GLY A 120 24.77 16.79 7.86
CA GLY A 120 26.06 17.05 7.22
C GLY A 120 26.00 17.35 5.72
N SER A 121 24.89 17.01 5.06
CA SER A 121 24.69 17.25 3.63
C SER A 121 24.66 18.74 3.26
N GLU A 122 24.31 19.61 4.21
CA GLU A 122 24.28 21.07 4.08
C GLU A 122 25.68 21.67 3.85
N PHE A 123 26.72 21.10 4.48
CA PHE A 123 28.09 21.60 4.36
C PHE A 123 28.70 21.22 3.00
N LEU A 124 28.37 20.03 2.51
CA LEU A 124 28.85 19.53 1.22
C LEU A 124 27.94 19.93 0.05
N ARG A 125 26.71 20.41 0.35
CA ARG A 125 25.61 20.63 -0.59
C ARG A 125 25.38 19.45 -1.53
N ALA A 126 25.52 18.27 -0.96
CA ALA A 126 25.35 17.02 -1.65
C ALA A 126 24.91 15.94 -0.67
N ALA A 127 24.15 14.96 -1.16
CA ALA A 127 23.69 13.81 -0.39
C ALA A 127 23.77 12.53 -1.22
N PRO A 128 23.99 11.37 -0.58
CA PRO A 128 23.84 10.08 -1.25
C PRO A 128 22.36 9.84 -1.59
N LEU A 129 22.10 9.34 -2.79
CA LEU A 129 20.81 8.85 -3.23
C LEU A 129 20.86 7.33 -3.29
N ARG A 130 19.89 6.66 -2.64
CA ARG A 130 19.75 5.21 -2.66
C ARG A 130 18.31 4.82 -2.91
N VAL A 131 18.08 4.00 -3.94
CA VAL A 131 16.76 3.45 -4.27
C VAL A 131 16.91 1.96 -4.53
N ALA A 132 16.31 1.12 -3.70
CA ALA A 132 16.27 -0.32 -3.95
C ALA A 132 14.96 -0.73 -4.63
N PHE A 133 15.05 -1.70 -5.52
CA PHE A 133 13.91 -2.20 -6.28
C PHE A 133 14.13 -3.66 -6.72
N GLY A 134 13.04 -4.35 -7.01
CA GLY A 134 13.10 -5.68 -7.61
C GLY A 134 13.23 -5.60 -9.14
N VAL A 135 14.09 -6.41 -9.74
CA VAL A 135 14.20 -6.52 -11.21
C VAL A 135 13.20 -7.56 -11.72
N PRO A 136 12.27 -7.21 -12.64
CA PRO A 136 11.35 -8.18 -13.23
C PRO A 136 12.10 -9.36 -13.88
N PRO A 137 11.61 -10.62 -13.77
CA PRO A 137 12.30 -11.79 -14.34
C PRO A 137 12.54 -11.73 -15.86
N GLN A 138 11.72 -10.95 -16.56
CA GLN A 138 11.77 -10.75 -18.01
C GLN A 138 12.79 -9.67 -18.40
N ALA A 139 13.16 -8.77 -17.47
CA ALA A 139 14.02 -7.64 -17.76
C ALA A 139 15.47 -8.07 -18.01
N ARG A 140 16.13 -7.38 -18.94
CA ARG A 140 17.56 -7.49 -19.27
C ARG A 140 18.24 -6.12 -19.36
N GLY A 141 17.46 -5.04 -19.37
CA GLY A 141 17.96 -3.68 -19.28
C GLY A 141 17.03 -2.78 -18.49
N LEU A 142 17.48 -1.55 -18.25
CA LEU A 142 16.71 -0.49 -17.60
C LEU A 142 17.00 0.83 -18.29
N ALA A 143 15.94 1.57 -18.64
CA ALA A 143 16.02 2.99 -18.95
C ALA A 143 15.61 3.79 -17.70
N LEU A 144 16.60 4.41 -17.06
CA LEU A 144 16.44 5.25 -15.87
C LEU A 144 16.33 6.72 -16.30
N THR A 145 15.22 7.38 -15.95
CA THR A 145 15.05 8.82 -16.14
C THR A 145 15.26 9.53 -14.81
N LEU A 146 16.09 10.58 -14.76
CA LEU A 146 16.13 11.53 -13.64
C LEU A 146 15.63 12.88 -14.15
N ARG A 147 14.61 13.43 -13.49
CA ARG A 147 13.94 14.66 -13.96
C ARG A 147 13.69 15.67 -12.86
N SER A 148 13.68 16.94 -13.27
CA SER A 148 13.23 18.08 -12.46
C SER A 148 11.75 17.95 -12.11
N TRP A 149 11.35 18.40 -10.92
CA TRP A 149 9.94 18.44 -10.54
C TRP A 149 9.55 19.73 -9.82
N ARG A 150 9.86 19.88 -8.53
CA ARG A 150 9.60 21.10 -7.74
C ARG A 150 10.86 21.85 -7.31
N ASN A 151 12.02 21.43 -7.78
CA ASN A 151 13.27 22.18 -7.63
C ASN A 151 13.13 23.57 -8.29
N THR A 152 13.61 24.61 -7.60
CA THR A 152 13.62 25.98 -8.13
C THR A 152 14.91 26.28 -8.88
N GLU A 153 15.99 25.58 -8.55
CA GLU A 153 17.31 25.70 -9.18
C GLU A 153 17.77 24.39 -9.82
N GLY A 154 18.78 24.48 -10.69
CA GLY A 154 19.40 23.30 -11.27
C GLY A 154 20.11 22.42 -10.22
N PHE A 155 20.09 21.10 -10.43
CA PHE A 155 20.83 20.13 -9.61
C PHE A 155 21.69 19.21 -10.47
N THR A 156 22.72 18.61 -9.86
CA THR A 156 23.57 17.62 -10.53
C THR A 156 23.46 16.25 -9.87
N VAL A 157 23.62 15.22 -10.69
CA VAL A 157 23.69 13.83 -10.25
C VAL A 157 24.98 13.22 -10.78
N ALA A 158 25.75 12.60 -9.90
CA ALA A 158 27.03 11.98 -10.21
C ALA A 158 27.14 10.57 -9.61
N ASP A 159 28.21 9.86 -9.98
CA ASP A 159 28.60 8.57 -9.38
C ASP A 159 27.50 7.50 -9.50
N LEU A 160 26.71 7.58 -10.57
CA LEU A 160 25.50 6.78 -10.73
C LEU A 160 25.82 5.34 -11.14
N ARG A 161 25.34 4.38 -10.34
CA ARG A 161 25.55 2.95 -10.57
C ARG A 161 24.39 2.11 -10.04
N LEU A 162 24.23 0.93 -10.60
CA LEU A 162 23.35 -0.11 -10.06
C LEU A 162 24.19 -1.21 -9.41
N ARG A 163 23.80 -1.62 -8.20
CA ARG A 163 24.37 -2.77 -7.51
C ARG A 163 23.32 -3.88 -7.42
N PRO A 164 23.48 -4.97 -8.18
CA PRO A 164 22.72 -6.19 -7.99
C PRO A 164 22.98 -6.79 -6.60
N GLY A 165 21.97 -7.43 -6.05
CA GLY A 165 22.02 -8.11 -4.76
C GLY A 165 21.41 -9.50 -4.82
N ALA A 166 20.81 -9.91 -3.70
CA ALA A 166 20.22 -11.24 -3.56
C ALA A 166 19.08 -11.50 -4.57
N ALA A 167 18.91 -12.77 -4.92
CA ALA A 167 17.75 -13.23 -5.67
C ALA A 167 16.46 -12.92 -4.90
N LEU A 168 15.45 -12.44 -5.63
CA LEU A 168 14.11 -12.26 -5.10
C LEU A 168 13.43 -13.61 -4.93
N ASP A 169 12.40 -13.60 -4.09
CA ASP A 169 11.47 -14.70 -4.00
C ASP A 169 10.67 -14.85 -5.30
N ASP A 170 10.34 -16.07 -5.71
CA ASP A 170 9.51 -16.32 -6.90
C ASP A 170 8.14 -15.63 -6.78
N ALA A 171 7.64 -15.46 -5.55
CA ALA A 171 6.39 -14.76 -5.28
C ALA A 171 6.47 -13.22 -5.39
N ALA A 172 7.66 -12.63 -5.50
CA ALA A 172 7.84 -11.17 -5.56
C ALA A 172 7.19 -10.55 -6.81
N PHE A 173 7.08 -11.33 -7.88
CA PHE A 173 6.35 -10.97 -9.08
C PHE A 173 5.26 -12.00 -9.35
N ARG A 174 4.01 -11.55 -9.44
CA ARG A 174 2.92 -12.43 -9.90
C ARG A 174 3.15 -12.71 -11.38
N ARG A 175 3.41 -13.97 -11.73
CA ARG A 175 3.60 -14.41 -13.11
C ARG A 175 2.33 -15.06 -13.61
N ARG A 176 1.74 -14.51 -14.67
CA ARG A 176 0.60 -15.11 -15.36
C ARG A 176 1.10 -15.80 -16.62
N ARG A 177 1.71 -16.98 -16.42
CA ARG A 177 2.22 -17.82 -17.51
C ARG A 177 1.05 -18.42 -18.28
N LEU A 178 1.06 -18.22 -19.59
CA LEU A 178 0.08 -18.83 -20.47
C LEU A 178 0.52 -20.25 -20.82
N GLY A 179 -0.46 -21.14 -20.93
CA GLY A 179 -0.27 -22.51 -21.37
C GLY A 179 -1.35 -22.91 -22.38
N PRO A 180 -1.44 -24.21 -22.71
CA PRO A 180 -2.45 -24.72 -23.64
C PRO A 180 -3.86 -24.55 -23.08
N ALA A 181 -4.02 -24.69 -21.75
CA ALA A 181 -5.26 -24.42 -21.05
C ALA A 181 -5.52 -22.91 -21.00
N PRO A 182 -6.73 -22.45 -21.40
CA PRO A 182 -7.05 -21.03 -21.42
C PRO A 182 -7.18 -20.45 -20.02
N ASP A 183 -6.53 -19.32 -19.81
CA ASP A 183 -6.79 -18.46 -18.67
C ASP A 183 -8.02 -17.58 -18.97
N LEU A 184 -9.14 -17.94 -18.33
CA LEU A 184 -10.47 -17.44 -18.67
C LEU A 184 -10.84 -16.16 -17.89
N LEU A 185 -11.18 -15.13 -18.66
CA LEU A 185 -11.87 -13.93 -18.19
C LEU A 185 -13.30 -13.92 -18.72
N ARG A 186 -14.28 -13.73 -17.83
CA ARG A 186 -15.70 -13.67 -18.20
C ARG A 186 -16.23 -12.27 -18.02
N HIS A 187 -16.81 -11.71 -19.07
CA HIS A 187 -17.37 -10.37 -19.07
C HIS A 187 -18.85 -10.40 -19.44
N ALA A 188 -19.66 -9.70 -18.66
CA ALA A 188 -20.99 -9.31 -19.10
C ALA A 188 -20.88 -8.13 -20.07
N LEU A 189 -21.72 -8.16 -21.11
CA LEU A 189 -21.71 -7.20 -22.19
C LEU A 189 -22.87 -6.21 -22.06
N VAL A 190 -22.66 -4.99 -22.53
CA VAL A 190 -23.75 -4.03 -22.70
C VAL A 190 -24.35 -4.25 -24.09
N PRO A 191 -25.68 -4.43 -24.21
CA PRO A 191 -26.30 -4.70 -25.50
C PRO A 191 -25.94 -3.65 -26.56
N GLY A 192 -25.39 -4.11 -27.68
CA GLY A 192 -25.05 -3.27 -28.84
C GLY A 192 -23.78 -2.43 -28.70
N LEU A 193 -22.98 -2.62 -27.64
CA LEU A 193 -21.73 -1.88 -27.43
C LEU A 193 -20.50 -2.76 -27.56
N GLY A 194 -19.44 -2.19 -28.14
CA GLY A 194 -18.12 -2.81 -28.22
C GLY A 194 -17.39 -2.84 -26.87
N LEU A 195 -16.52 -3.85 -26.70
CA LEU A 195 -15.62 -3.99 -25.56
C LEU A 195 -14.17 -3.81 -26.04
N VAL A 196 -13.40 -2.97 -25.35
CA VAL A 196 -11.98 -2.75 -25.61
C VAL A 196 -11.18 -3.44 -24.52
N VAL A 197 -10.32 -4.37 -24.90
CA VAL A 197 -9.42 -5.09 -23.98
C VAL A 197 -7.98 -4.78 -24.34
N ARG A 198 -7.22 -4.24 -23.38
CA ARG A 198 -5.81 -3.87 -23.58
C ARG A 198 -4.92 -4.65 -22.64
N GLY A 199 -3.74 -5.02 -23.09
CA GLY A 199 -2.77 -5.71 -22.26
C GLY A 199 -1.42 -5.83 -22.92
N GLN A 200 -0.52 -6.58 -22.30
CA GLN A 200 0.81 -6.84 -22.83
C GLN A 200 1.22 -8.29 -22.62
N ILE A 201 1.65 -8.93 -23.70
CA ILE A 201 2.31 -10.25 -23.62
C ILE A 201 3.82 -10.10 -23.69
N HIS A 202 4.53 -11.03 -23.05
CA HIS A 202 5.96 -11.20 -23.18
C HIS A 202 6.30 -12.63 -23.61
N ALA A 203 7.15 -12.77 -24.62
CA ALA A 203 7.76 -14.03 -25.03
C ALA A 203 9.29 -13.91 -25.09
N PRO A 204 10.07 -14.83 -24.47
CA PRO A 204 11.54 -14.82 -24.50
C PRO A 204 12.14 -14.90 -25.90
N ARG A 205 11.37 -15.40 -26.87
CA ARG A 205 11.75 -15.41 -28.29
C ARG A 205 10.65 -14.72 -29.08
N PRO A 206 10.98 -13.76 -29.95
CA PRO A 206 9.98 -13.14 -30.80
C PRO A 206 9.26 -14.18 -31.67
N SER A 207 7.94 -14.13 -31.71
CA SER A 207 7.12 -15.09 -32.47
C SER A 207 5.87 -14.41 -33.03
N GLU A 208 5.48 -14.75 -34.27
CA GLU A 208 4.19 -14.31 -34.82
C GLU A 208 3.01 -15.00 -34.12
N HIS A 209 3.23 -16.21 -33.62
CA HIS A 209 2.23 -17.06 -32.97
C HIS A 209 2.64 -17.31 -31.53
N ALA A 210 2.84 -16.25 -30.75
CA ALA A 210 3.27 -16.38 -29.37
C ALA A 210 2.12 -16.83 -28.46
N ALA A 211 0.97 -16.17 -28.59
CA ALA A 211 -0.24 -16.53 -27.86
C ALA A 211 -1.46 -16.33 -28.75
N ARG A 212 -2.61 -16.73 -28.23
CA ARG A 212 -3.91 -16.44 -28.80
C ARG A 212 -4.92 -16.12 -27.72
N VAL A 213 -5.99 -15.46 -28.13
CA VAL A 213 -7.20 -15.27 -27.33
C VAL A 213 -8.31 -16.06 -28.00
N SER A 214 -8.91 -16.97 -27.27
CA SER A 214 -10.16 -17.64 -27.66
C SER A 214 -11.34 -16.80 -27.21
N LEU A 215 -12.37 -16.70 -28.05
CA LEU A 215 -13.57 -15.92 -27.80
C LEU A 215 -14.80 -16.82 -27.88
N VAL A 216 -15.67 -16.72 -26.89
CA VAL A 216 -16.99 -17.37 -26.90
C VAL A 216 -18.03 -16.37 -26.45
N TYR A 217 -18.92 -15.96 -27.37
CA TYR A 217 -20.09 -15.15 -27.03
C TYR A 217 -21.24 -16.07 -26.64
N ARG A 218 -21.96 -15.70 -25.56
CA ARG A 218 -23.17 -16.41 -25.14
C ARG A 218 -24.35 -15.46 -25.04
N ASP A 219 -25.52 -15.96 -25.37
CA ASP A 219 -26.78 -15.25 -25.15
C ASP A 219 -27.14 -15.23 -23.65
N ARG A 220 -28.31 -14.65 -23.35
CA ARG A 220 -28.85 -14.55 -21.99
C ARG A 220 -29.16 -15.89 -21.33
N ASP A 221 -29.39 -16.93 -22.14
CA ASP A 221 -29.73 -18.28 -21.70
C ASP A 221 -28.45 -19.12 -21.50
N GLY A 222 -27.27 -18.53 -21.79
CA GLY A 222 -25.96 -19.18 -21.70
C GLY A 222 -25.60 -20.00 -22.94
N THR A 223 -26.44 -19.98 -23.97
CA THR A 223 -26.21 -20.68 -25.24
C THR A 223 -25.11 -19.97 -26.01
N GLU A 224 -24.16 -20.74 -26.52
CA GLU A 224 -23.09 -20.22 -27.35
C GLU A 224 -23.66 -19.70 -28.69
N ILE A 225 -23.28 -18.48 -29.05
CA ILE A 225 -23.58 -17.89 -30.35
C ILE A 225 -22.51 -18.37 -31.32
N PRO A 226 -22.84 -19.09 -32.41
CA PRO A 226 -21.83 -19.68 -33.27
C PRO A 226 -21.01 -18.60 -34.01
N PRO A 227 -19.69 -18.82 -34.24
CA PRO A 227 -18.88 -17.97 -35.12
C PRO A 227 -19.33 -18.04 -36.59
N PRO A 228 -18.90 -17.11 -37.48
CA PRO A 228 -17.77 -16.18 -37.34
C PRO A 228 -18.12 -14.89 -36.58
N TYR A 229 -17.17 -14.44 -35.75
CA TYR A 229 -17.23 -13.11 -35.13
C TYR A 229 -16.36 -12.12 -35.91
N PRO A 230 -16.73 -10.83 -36.01
CA PRO A 230 -15.91 -9.81 -36.64
C PRO A 230 -14.49 -9.78 -36.06
N GLY A 231 -13.48 -9.67 -36.95
CA GLY A 231 -12.07 -9.58 -36.54
C GLY A 231 -11.43 -10.87 -36.01
N THR A 232 -12.11 -12.02 -36.05
CA THR A 232 -11.60 -13.31 -35.56
C THR A 232 -11.31 -14.30 -36.68
N VAL A 233 -10.39 -15.23 -36.44
CA VAL A 233 -10.18 -16.43 -37.27
C VAL A 233 -10.91 -17.59 -36.62
N SER A 234 -11.84 -18.21 -37.35
CA SER A 234 -12.61 -19.37 -36.88
C SER A 234 -12.01 -20.66 -37.42
N VAL A 235 -11.53 -21.53 -36.53
CA VAL A 235 -10.95 -22.83 -36.92
C VAL A 235 -11.92 -23.95 -36.52
N PRO A 236 -12.66 -24.55 -37.48
CA PRO A 236 -13.59 -25.62 -37.19
C PRO A 236 -12.87 -26.90 -36.77
N GLY A 237 -13.57 -27.73 -35.99
CA GLY A 237 -13.09 -29.06 -35.60
C GLY A 237 -13.29 -30.09 -36.71
N SER A 238 -12.70 -31.26 -36.50
CA SER A 238 -12.96 -32.48 -37.26
C SER A 238 -13.47 -33.57 -36.32
N ASP A 239 -14.02 -34.66 -36.88
CA ASP A 239 -14.52 -35.79 -36.09
C ASP A 239 -13.45 -36.41 -35.16
N GLU A 240 -12.16 -36.20 -35.47
CA GLU A 240 -11.02 -36.71 -34.70
C GLU A 240 -10.39 -35.66 -33.75
N ARG A 241 -10.66 -34.36 -33.95
CA ARG A 241 -10.09 -33.29 -33.12
C ARG A 241 -11.04 -32.09 -32.95
N PRO A 242 -11.32 -31.66 -31.71
CA PRO A 242 -12.10 -30.44 -31.48
C PRO A 242 -11.41 -29.21 -32.11
N GLY A 243 -12.20 -28.34 -32.72
CA GLY A 243 -11.71 -27.11 -33.35
C GLY A 243 -11.26 -26.08 -32.32
N LEU A 244 -10.47 -25.09 -32.76
CA LEU A 244 -9.97 -24.04 -31.87
C LEU A 244 -10.99 -22.91 -31.64
N GLY A 245 -12.12 -22.93 -32.37
CA GLY A 245 -13.18 -21.92 -32.26
C GLY A 245 -12.76 -20.58 -32.87
N ALA A 246 -13.41 -19.49 -32.43
CA ALA A 246 -13.05 -18.14 -32.82
C ALA A 246 -11.85 -17.65 -32.02
N THR A 247 -10.80 -17.21 -32.72
CA THR A 247 -9.53 -16.83 -32.09
C THR A 247 -8.94 -15.55 -32.67
N ILE A 248 -8.18 -14.84 -31.84
CA ILE A 248 -7.33 -13.71 -32.25
C ILE A 248 -5.88 -14.06 -31.92
N ASN A 249 -5.00 -13.94 -32.91
CA ASN A 249 -3.58 -14.18 -32.73
C ASN A 249 -2.92 -13.00 -32.00
N LEU A 250 -2.10 -13.30 -30.99
CA LEU A 250 -1.28 -12.32 -30.28
C LEU A 250 0.20 -12.55 -30.63
N PRO A 251 0.77 -11.76 -31.56
CA PRO A 251 2.19 -11.83 -31.88
C PRO A 251 3.03 -11.18 -30.76
N ALA A 252 4.20 -11.74 -30.50
CA ALA A 252 5.25 -11.14 -29.67
C ALA A 252 6.42 -10.72 -30.56
N LYS A 253 6.20 -9.76 -31.46
CA LYS A 253 7.27 -9.03 -32.18
C LYS A 253 7.01 -7.54 -32.02
N PRO A 254 7.72 -6.84 -31.12
CA PRO A 254 8.86 -7.27 -30.28
C PRO A 254 8.51 -8.26 -29.14
N GLN A 255 9.52 -8.76 -28.40
CA GLN A 255 9.40 -9.74 -27.29
C GLN A 255 8.32 -9.36 -26.29
N ALA A 256 8.24 -8.08 -25.90
CA ALA A 256 7.16 -7.54 -25.11
C ALA A 256 6.25 -6.68 -26.00
N ARG A 257 5.02 -7.13 -26.26
CA ARG A 257 4.09 -6.47 -27.19
C ARG A 257 2.77 -6.16 -26.52
N ARG A 258 2.42 -4.87 -26.54
CA ARG A 258 1.08 -4.38 -26.18
C ARG A 258 0.08 -4.79 -27.26
N PHE A 259 -1.12 -5.15 -26.84
CA PHE A 259 -2.24 -5.47 -27.71
C PHE A 259 -3.47 -4.67 -27.30
N THR A 260 -4.32 -4.40 -28.28
CA THR A 260 -5.67 -3.86 -28.11
C THR A 260 -6.60 -4.77 -28.90
N LEU A 261 -7.63 -5.27 -28.23
CA LEU A 261 -8.71 -6.04 -28.85
C LEU A 261 -9.96 -5.15 -28.86
N ASP A 262 -10.34 -4.72 -30.05
CA ASP A 262 -11.60 -4.01 -30.28
C ASP A 262 -12.65 -5.06 -30.64
N LEU A 263 -13.44 -5.46 -29.64
CA LEU A 263 -14.36 -6.58 -29.75
C LEU A 263 -15.77 -6.08 -30.01
N GLU A 264 -16.37 -6.54 -31.11
CA GLU A 264 -17.74 -6.20 -31.53
C GLU A 264 -18.68 -7.38 -31.22
N PRO A 265 -19.51 -7.31 -30.17
CA PRO A 265 -20.43 -8.39 -29.85
C PRO A 265 -21.47 -8.63 -30.95
N PRO A 266 -21.74 -9.90 -31.32
CA PRO A 266 -22.84 -10.21 -32.22
C PRO A 266 -24.19 -9.90 -31.57
N ALA A 267 -25.22 -9.73 -32.41
CA ALA A 267 -26.58 -9.44 -31.94
C ALA A 267 -27.07 -10.52 -30.95
N GLY A 268 -27.61 -10.09 -29.82
CA GLY A 268 -28.11 -10.98 -28.77
C GLY A 268 -27.06 -11.49 -27.78
N ALA A 269 -25.78 -11.17 -27.96
CA ALA A 269 -24.73 -11.52 -27.00
C ALA A 269 -24.95 -10.80 -25.66
N ALA A 270 -24.90 -11.56 -24.58
CA ALA A 270 -25.03 -11.09 -23.20
C ALA A 270 -23.73 -11.25 -22.40
N THR A 271 -22.94 -12.27 -22.72
CA THR A 271 -21.64 -12.51 -22.07
C THR A 271 -20.58 -12.91 -23.09
N LEU A 272 -19.32 -12.71 -22.69
CA LEU A 272 -18.12 -13.05 -23.45
C LEU A 272 -17.13 -13.76 -22.52
N ASP A 273 -16.71 -14.96 -22.93
CA ASP A 273 -15.55 -15.65 -22.36
C ASP A 273 -14.32 -15.36 -23.22
N LEU A 274 -13.27 -14.81 -22.61
CA LEU A 274 -11.95 -14.55 -23.20
C LEU A 274 -10.92 -15.50 -22.59
N GLY A 275 -10.40 -16.44 -23.38
CA GLY A 275 -9.39 -17.39 -22.93
C GLY A 275 -8.02 -17.10 -23.50
N PHE A 276 -7.09 -16.60 -22.68
CA PHE A 276 -5.68 -16.39 -23.06
C PHE A 276 -4.91 -17.70 -22.97
N CYS A 277 -4.32 -18.16 -24.08
CA CYS A 277 -3.57 -19.42 -24.15
C CYS A 277 -2.42 -19.35 -25.17
N THR A 278 -1.55 -20.36 -25.13
CA THR A 278 -0.53 -20.60 -26.17
C THR A 278 -1.13 -21.36 -27.36
N TRP A 279 -0.36 -21.49 -28.45
CA TRP A 279 -0.80 -22.23 -29.63
C TRP A 279 -0.55 -23.74 -29.52
N GLU A 280 0.44 -24.13 -28.72
CA GLU A 280 0.91 -25.50 -28.48
C GLU A 280 -0.15 -26.35 -27.75
N GLU A 281 -0.11 -27.67 -27.98
CA GLU A 281 -0.98 -28.66 -27.33
C GLU A 281 -0.40 -29.12 -25.97
N GLU A 282 -1.25 -29.75 -25.14
CA GLU A 282 -0.82 -30.29 -23.84
C GLU A 282 0.24 -31.39 -24.03
N GLY A 283 1.40 -31.23 -23.39
CA GLY A 283 2.54 -32.14 -23.50
C GLY A 283 3.61 -31.73 -24.52
N GLU A 284 3.37 -30.71 -25.35
CA GLU A 284 4.41 -30.10 -26.19
C GLU A 284 5.37 -29.23 -25.35
N ARG A 285 6.57 -28.95 -25.89
CA ARG A 285 7.51 -28.04 -25.23
C ARG A 285 6.99 -26.61 -25.31
N LEU A 286 6.26 -26.20 -24.27
CA LEU A 286 5.60 -24.91 -24.21
C LEU A 286 6.59 -23.74 -24.28
N PRO A 287 6.38 -22.73 -25.14
CA PRO A 287 7.08 -21.47 -25.07
C PRO A 287 6.69 -20.78 -23.75
N ALA A 288 7.65 -20.16 -23.08
CA ALA A 288 7.40 -19.45 -21.84
C ALA A 288 6.77 -18.08 -22.12
N VAL A 289 5.49 -18.05 -22.51
CA VAL A 289 4.74 -16.82 -22.79
C VAL A 289 3.97 -16.37 -21.56
N GLU A 290 3.96 -15.06 -21.30
CA GLU A 290 3.35 -14.49 -20.11
C GLU A 290 2.48 -13.29 -20.45
N LEU A 291 1.37 -13.15 -19.73
CA LEU A 291 0.59 -11.92 -19.68
C LEU A 291 1.13 -11.07 -18.51
N LEU A 292 1.64 -9.86 -18.78
CA LEU A 292 2.41 -9.08 -17.80
C LEU A 292 1.57 -8.45 -16.68
N GLY A 293 0.25 -8.46 -16.81
CA GLY A 293 -0.70 -7.97 -15.80
C GLY A 293 -2.14 -8.37 -16.14
N ALA A 294 -3.10 -8.02 -15.28
CA ALA A 294 -4.51 -8.14 -15.64
C ALA A 294 -4.83 -7.22 -16.84
N PRO A 295 -5.53 -7.69 -17.88
CA PRO A 295 -5.94 -6.84 -18.99
C PRO A 295 -6.80 -5.68 -18.50
N GLU A 296 -6.60 -4.51 -19.09
CA GLU A 296 -7.51 -3.39 -18.94
C GLU A 296 -8.76 -3.65 -19.77
N VAL A 297 -9.94 -3.35 -19.21
CA VAL A 297 -11.23 -3.58 -19.85
C VAL A 297 -12.05 -2.30 -19.80
N ALA A 298 -12.49 -1.83 -20.95
CA ALA A 298 -13.33 -0.66 -21.08
C ALA A 298 -14.41 -0.86 -22.15
N LEU A 299 -15.46 -0.04 -22.12
CA LEU A 299 -16.34 0.11 -23.27
C LEU A 299 -15.63 0.94 -24.35
N GLU A 300 -16.13 0.86 -25.58
CA GLU A 300 -15.68 1.70 -26.70
C GLU A 300 -15.67 3.21 -26.35
N ASP A 301 -14.76 3.98 -26.98
CA ASP A 301 -14.37 5.31 -26.51
C ASP A 301 -15.54 6.32 -26.38
N ARG A 302 -16.60 6.19 -27.19
CA ARG A 302 -17.80 7.04 -27.10
C ARG A 302 -18.58 6.90 -25.78
N PHE A 303 -18.28 5.88 -24.97
CA PHE A 303 -18.85 5.64 -23.64
C PHE A 303 -17.85 5.89 -22.49
N ARG A 304 -16.71 6.56 -22.77
CA ARG A 304 -15.90 7.15 -21.70
C ARG A 304 -16.67 8.29 -21.04
N LEU A 305 -16.43 8.51 -19.75
CA LEU A 305 -17.07 9.55 -18.97
C LEU A 305 -16.83 10.94 -19.58
N GLU A 306 -15.59 11.21 -19.97
CA GLU A 306 -15.20 12.45 -20.66
C GLU A 306 -16.02 12.66 -21.95
N SER A 307 -16.23 11.60 -22.74
CA SER A 307 -17.00 11.67 -23.99
C SER A 307 -18.51 11.83 -23.78
N LEU A 308 -19.06 11.26 -22.70
CA LEU A 308 -20.46 11.42 -22.33
C LEU A 308 -20.74 12.81 -21.73
N CYS A 309 -19.82 13.35 -20.94
CA CYS A 309 -19.91 14.72 -20.45
C CYS A 309 -19.75 15.73 -21.60
N GLY A 310 -18.74 15.55 -22.44
CA GLY A 310 -18.35 16.53 -23.47
C GLY A 310 -17.93 17.87 -22.85
N ASP A 311 -18.00 18.94 -23.62
CA ASP A 311 -17.75 20.31 -23.14
C ASP A 311 -18.94 20.90 -22.35
N ASP A 312 -20.09 20.22 -22.36
CA ASP A 312 -21.30 20.65 -21.68
C ASP A 312 -21.24 20.28 -20.19
N LEU A 313 -21.43 21.27 -19.31
CA LEU A 313 -21.59 21.04 -17.86
C LEU A 313 -22.97 20.44 -17.56
N LEU A 314 -23.21 19.21 -18.03
CA LEU A 314 -24.49 18.52 -17.82
C LEU A 314 -24.80 18.34 -16.34
N ASP A 315 -26.06 18.60 -15.99
CA ASP A 315 -26.62 18.13 -14.74
C ASP A 315 -26.85 16.60 -14.79
N ALA A 316 -27.10 16.01 -13.62
CA ALA A 316 -27.24 14.57 -13.50
C ALA A 316 -28.41 13.97 -14.33
N PRO A 317 -29.62 14.57 -14.38
CA PRO A 317 -30.67 14.11 -15.27
C PRO A 317 -30.31 14.25 -16.76
N GLY A 318 -29.67 15.34 -17.17
CA GLY A 318 -29.20 15.54 -18.54
C GLY A 318 -28.15 14.50 -18.96
N PHE A 319 -27.29 14.08 -18.04
CA PHE A 319 -26.36 12.98 -18.27
C PHE A 319 -27.08 11.66 -18.57
N LEU A 320 -28.15 11.32 -17.83
CA LEU A 320 -28.95 10.12 -18.09
C LEU A 320 -29.64 10.16 -19.45
N ALA A 321 -30.26 11.30 -19.79
CA ALA A 321 -30.91 11.47 -21.09
C ALA A 321 -29.90 11.32 -22.24
N ARG A 322 -28.68 11.87 -22.09
CA ARG A 322 -27.60 11.70 -23.06
C ARG A 322 -27.14 10.26 -23.18
N LEU A 323 -26.97 9.56 -22.06
CA LEU A 323 -26.64 8.13 -22.06
C LEU A 323 -27.71 7.31 -22.80
N SER A 324 -28.99 7.58 -22.53
CA SER A 324 -30.15 6.96 -23.20
C SER A 324 -30.11 7.15 -24.71
N ALA A 325 -29.89 8.39 -25.16
CA ALA A 325 -29.74 8.71 -26.58
C ALA A 325 -28.54 7.99 -27.21
N ARG A 326 -27.38 7.93 -26.52
CA ARG A 326 -26.18 7.24 -27.00
C ARG A 326 -26.35 5.72 -27.11
N LEU A 327 -27.18 5.14 -26.23
CA LEU A 327 -27.60 3.74 -26.30
C LEU A 327 -28.68 3.47 -27.37
N GLY A 328 -29.07 4.48 -28.16
CA GLY A 328 -30.07 4.36 -29.21
C GLY A 328 -31.49 4.12 -28.69
N ARG A 329 -31.82 4.64 -27.49
CA ARG A 329 -33.15 4.53 -26.88
C ARG A 329 -34.00 5.76 -27.19
N ASP A 330 -35.31 5.58 -27.12
CA ASP A 330 -36.27 6.68 -27.30
C ASP A 330 -36.13 7.72 -26.17
N PRO A 331 -36.38 9.03 -26.45
CA PRO A 331 -36.39 10.05 -25.42
C PRO A 331 -37.32 9.70 -24.24
N GLY A 332 -36.82 9.81 -23.00
CA GLY A 332 -37.58 9.47 -21.79
C GLY A 332 -37.46 8.02 -21.34
N ALA A 333 -36.82 7.14 -22.12
CA ALA A 333 -36.60 5.74 -21.75
C ALA A 333 -35.77 5.58 -20.46
N GLU A 334 -34.94 6.57 -20.12
CA GLU A 334 -34.13 6.60 -18.91
C GLU A 334 -34.96 6.60 -17.62
N ALA A 335 -36.22 7.06 -17.67
CA ALA A 335 -37.12 7.02 -16.52
C ALA A 335 -37.35 5.58 -16.02
N ALA A 336 -37.28 4.59 -16.90
CA ALA A 336 -37.42 3.18 -16.54
C ALA A 336 -36.23 2.63 -15.73
N TRP A 337 -35.09 3.32 -15.75
CA TRP A 337 -33.89 2.93 -14.99
C TRP A 337 -33.92 3.41 -13.55
N ILE A 338 -34.81 4.35 -13.21
CA ILE A 338 -34.93 4.91 -11.86
C ILE A 338 -35.63 3.88 -10.96
N PRO A 339 -34.93 3.30 -9.96
CA PRO A 339 -35.53 2.34 -9.06
C PRO A 339 -36.46 3.03 -8.06
N GLY A 340 -37.42 2.27 -7.52
CA GLY A 340 -38.16 2.71 -6.34
C GLY A 340 -37.31 2.64 -5.07
N PRO A 341 -37.68 3.31 -3.97
CA PRO A 341 -36.91 3.31 -2.72
C PRO A 341 -36.62 1.91 -2.17
N GLY A 342 -37.59 0.98 -2.26
CA GLY A 342 -37.39 -0.40 -1.80
C GLY A 342 -36.41 -1.21 -2.66
N GLU A 343 -36.37 -0.96 -3.97
CA GLU A 343 -35.42 -1.61 -4.89
C GLU A 343 -34.00 -1.07 -4.67
N ALA A 344 -33.85 0.25 -4.53
CA ALA A 344 -32.57 0.87 -4.18
C ALA A 344 -32.06 0.40 -2.79
N GLY A 345 -32.98 0.28 -1.81
CA GLY A 345 -32.67 -0.17 -0.46
C GLY A 345 -32.33 -1.65 -0.31
N ALA A 346 -32.59 -2.47 -1.34
CA ALA A 346 -32.21 -3.89 -1.34
C ALA A 346 -30.71 -4.11 -1.60
N ALA A 347 -30.03 -3.14 -2.21
CA ALA A 347 -28.60 -3.22 -2.46
C ALA A 347 -27.80 -3.04 -1.17
N THR A 348 -26.86 -3.95 -0.91
CA THR A 348 -25.94 -3.83 0.22
C THR A 348 -24.81 -2.86 -0.13
N LEU A 349 -24.67 -1.81 0.68
CA LEU A 349 -23.64 -0.78 0.55
C LEU A 349 -22.42 -1.17 1.41
N ALA A 350 -21.40 -1.74 0.76
CA ALA A 350 -20.25 -2.35 1.42
C ALA A 350 -19.40 -1.34 2.19
N LEU A 351 -19.18 -0.12 1.67
CA LEU A 351 -18.37 0.90 2.35
C LEU A 351 -19.12 1.50 3.54
N ALA A 352 -20.42 1.73 3.43
CA ALA A 352 -21.28 2.12 4.55
C ALA A 352 -21.27 1.06 5.65
N ARG A 353 -21.39 -0.22 5.28
CA ARG A 353 -21.28 -1.34 6.23
C ARG A 353 -19.89 -1.45 6.85
N ALA A 354 -18.83 -1.25 6.07
CA ALA A 354 -17.45 -1.24 6.58
C ALA A 354 -17.27 -0.17 7.67
N ARG A 355 -17.73 1.07 7.43
CA ARG A 355 -17.71 2.14 8.46
C ARG A 355 -18.47 1.77 9.74
N ALA A 356 -19.64 1.14 9.61
CA ALA A 356 -20.40 0.67 10.76
C ALA A 356 -19.63 -0.42 11.55
N LEU A 357 -18.96 -1.35 10.86
CA LEU A 357 -18.15 -2.40 11.50
C LEU A 357 -16.90 -1.85 12.20
N ARG A 358 -16.30 -0.78 11.65
CA ARG A 358 -15.22 -0.04 12.32
C ARG A 358 -15.64 0.54 13.65
N GLY A 359 -16.93 0.83 13.84
CA GLY A 359 -17.44 1.52 15.02
C GLY A 359 -17.00 2.99 15.07
N GLU A 360 -16.85 3.63 13.91
CA GLU A 360 -16.60 5.06 13.81
C GLU A 360 -17.73 5.84 14.51
N ASP A 361 -17.38 6.97 15.16
CA ASP A 361 -18.36 7.88 15.75
C ASP A 361 -19.39 8.29 14.70
N ARG A 362 -20.65 8.47 15.14
CA ARG A 362 -21.70 8.98 14.25
C ARG A 362 -21.23 10.30 13.64
N PRO A 363 -21.15 10.41 12.30
CA PRO A 363 -20.58 11.58 11.63
C PRO A 363 -21.47 12.83 11.79
N VAL A 364 -22.71 12.64 12.24
CA VAL A 364 -23.67 13.69 12.60
C VAL A 364 -24.05 13.51 14.07
N GLY A 365 -23.82 14.55 14.86
CA GLY A 365 -24.22 14.62 16.27
C GLY A 365 -25.22 15.74 16.52
N LEU A 366 -25.93 15.66 17.65
CA LEU A 366 -26.78 16.73 18.17
C LEU A 366 -26.17 17.27 19.46
N ARG A 367 -25.91 18.58 19.51
CA ARG A 367 -25.49 19.27 20.73
C ARG A 367 -26.67 19.45 21.70
N PRO A 368 -26.41 19.68 23.00
CA PRO A 368 -27.47 19.91 23.99
C PRO A 368 -28.39 21.09 23.67
N ASP A 369 -27.90 22.07 22.90
CA ASP A 369 -28.66 23.24 22.43
C ASP A 369 -29.52 22.98 21.18
N GLY A 370 -29.53 21.74 20.67
CA GLY A 370 -30.26 21.35 19.46
C GLY A 370 -29.49 21.57 18.15
N THR A 371 -28.24 22.07 18.20
CA THR A 371 -27.43 22.30 17.01
C THR A 371 -26.87 20.98 16.45
N LEU A 372 -27.05 20.74 15.15
CA LEU A 372 -26.41 19.62 14.46
C LEU A 372 -24.92 19.91 14.22
N VAL A 373 -24.07 18.92 14.44
CA VAL A 373 -22.62 19.01 14.23
C VAL A 373 -22.11 17.91 13.32
N LEU A 374 -21.09 18.22 12.53
CA LEU A 374 -20.32 17.24 11.76
C LEU A 374 -19.06 16.84 12.52
N ARG A 375 -18.81 15.52 12.55
CA ARG A 375 -17.62 14.87 13.12
C ARG A 375 -16.92 14.12 12.01
N LEU A 376 -15.97 14.77 11.34
CA LEU A 376 -15.32 14.23 10.16
C LEU A 376 -13.82 14.10 10.37
N ALA A 377 -13.24 12.99 9.91
CA ALA A 377 -11.79 12.73 9.91
C ALA A 377 -11.10 12.98 11.27
N GLY A 378 -11.77 12.62 12.38
CA GLY A 378 -11.24 12.84 13.75
C GLY A 378 -11.05 14.31 14.14
N SER A 379 -11.60 15.25 13.37
CA SER A 379 -11.50 16.69 13.63
C SER A 379 -12.52 17.15 14.69
N PRO A 380 -12.31 18.32 15.33
CA PRO A 380 -13.28 18.88 16.26
C PRO A 380 -14.68 19.07 15.65
N ASP A 381 -15.73 18.93 16.48
CA ASP A 381 -17.13 19.12 16.10
C ASP A 381 -17.34 20.48 15.38
N TRP A 382 -17.76 20.42 14.12
CA TRP A 382 -18.11 21.61 13.34
C TRP A 382 -19.64 21.80 13.30
N PRO A 383 -20.19 22.95 13.76
CA PRO A 383 -21.63 23.22 13.67
C PRO A 383 -22.06 23.23 12.21
N LEU A 384 -23.06 22.43 11.84
CA LEU A 384 -23.57 22.33 10.47
C LEU A 384 -24.58 23.46 10.18
N PRO A 385 -24.21 24.49 9.40
CA PRO A 385 -25.11 25.58 9.01
C PRO A 385 -26.30 25.05 8.22
N GLU A 386 -27.43 25.76 8.26
CA GLU A 386 -28.63 25.38 7.50
C GLU A 386 -28.36 25.24 5.99
N ALA A 387 -27.58 26.17 5.43
CA ALA A 387 -27.10 26.19 4.05
C ALA A 387 -25.56 26.30 4.01
N PRO A 388 -24.82 25.19 4.18
CA PRO A 388 -23.36 25.22 4.15
C PRO A 388 -22.84 25.41 2.72
N SER A 389 -21.65 26.02 2.59
CA SER A 389 -20.94 26.02 1.31
C SER A 389 -20.36 24.63 1.01
N PHE A 390 -20.12 24.31 -0.27
CA PHE A 390 -19.31 23.13 -0.64
C PHE A 390 -17.82 23.47 -0.80
N ARG A 391 -17.42 24.67 -0.38
CA ARG A 391 -16.01 25.11 -0.27
C ARG A 391 -15.59 25.34 1.18
N GLU A 392 -16.36 24.82 2.14
CA GLU A 392 -16.05 24.99 3.57
C GLU A 392 -14.67 24.40 3.87
N ASP A 393 -13.89 25.15 4.64
CA ASP A 393 -12.59 24.74 5.15
C ASP A 393 -12.36 25.39 6.53
N PRO A 394 -13.08 24.91 7.56
CA PRO A 394 -12.98 25.50 8.90
C PRO A 394 -11.59 25.34 9.51
N PHE A 395 -10.76 24.43 8.98
CA PHE A 395 -9.44 24.10 9.50
C PHE A 395 -8.29 24.54 8.57
N ARG A 396 -8.52 25.48 7.65
CA ARG A 396 -7.52 25.95 6.65
C ARG A 396 -6.16 26.36 7.22
N ALA A 397 -6.13 26.79 8.49
CA ALA A 397 -4.91 27.19 9.19
C ALA A 397 -4.00 25.98 9.51
N SER A 398 -4.54 24.76 9.47
CA SER A 398 -3.85 23.51 9.78
C SER A 398 -4.03 22.53 8.62
N PRO A 399 -3.15 22.52 7.60
CA PRO A 399 -3.28 21.66 6.43
C PRO A 399 -3.44 20.16 6.76
N SER A 400 -2.80 19.68 7.83
CA SER A 400 -2.91 18.31 8.35
C SER A 400 -4.33 17.93 8.79
N VAL A 401 -5.18 18.90 9.12
CA VAL A 401 -6.58 18.69 9.50
C VAL A 401 -7.51 19.09 8.35
N SER A 402 -7.17 20.16 7.61
CA SER A 402 -7.96 20.70 6.51
C SER A 402 -8.21 19.69 5.40
N ILE A 403 -7.17 19.06 4.85
CA ILE A 403 -7.31 18.16 3.69
C ILE A 403 -8.16 16.92 4.05
N PRO A 404 -7.91 16.21 5.17
CA PRO A 404 -8.73 15.05 5.56
C PRO A 404 -10.19 15.41 5.82
N TRP A 405 -10.41 16.53 6.52
CA TRP A 405 -11.77 16.99 6.80
C TRP A 405 -12.50 17.33 5.50
N ARG A 406 -11.86 18.04 4.56
CA ARG A 406 -12.45 18.39 3.26
C ARG A 406 -12.71 17.16 2.41
N LEU A 407 -11.80 16.18 2.35
CA LEU A 407 -12.07 14.91 1.67
C LEU A 407 -13.29 14.19 2.27
N ALA A 408 -13.37 14.10 3.60
CA ALA A 408 -14.51 13.50 4.28
C ALA A 408 -15.81 14.29 4.05
N TYR A 409 -15.74 15.62 4.01
CA TYR A 409 -16.87 16.49 3.70
C TYR A 409 -17.37 16.27 2.26
N GLN A 410 -16.46 16.26 1.29
CA GLN A 410 -16.76 16.01 -0.13
C GLN A 410 -17.17 14.56 -0.44
N SER A 411 -16.89 13.60 0.45
CA SER A 411 -17.40 12.23 0.32
C SER A 411 -18.91 12.14 0.52
N LEU A 412 -19.52 13.16 1.16
CA LEU A 412 -20.94 13.20 1.55
C LEU A 412 -21.41 12.00 2.41
N SER A 413 -20.48 11.19 2.92
CA SER A 413 -20.77 9.97 3.68
C SER A 413 -21.48 10.22 5.02
N TRP A 414 -21.60 11.49 5.41
CA TRP A 414 -22.37 12.01 6.53
C TRP A 414 -23.86 12.28 6.23
N LEU A 415 -24.25 12.40 4.95
CA LEU A 415 -25.65 12.64 4.56
C LEU A 415 -26.61 11.51 4.97
N PRO A 416 -26.26 10.22 4.87
CA PRO A 416 -27.14 9.15 5.36
C PRO A 416 -27.45 9.27 6.85
N ALA A 417 -26.45 9.61 7.67
CA ALA A 417 -26.66 9.84 9.11
C ALA A 417 -27.50 11.10 9.37
N LEU A 418 -27.33 12.17 8.57
CA LEU A 418 -28.21 13.33 8.63
C LEU A 418 -29.65 12.96 8.27
N ALA A 419 -29.85 12.08 7.29
CA ALA A 419 -31.17 11.69 6.82
C ALA A 419 -31.99 10.95 7.89
N GLU A 420 -31.36 10.29 8.86
CA GLU A 420 -32.04 9.70 10.03
C GLU A 420 -32.75 10.77 10.88
N ALA A 421 -32.20 11.99 10.95
CA ALA A 421 -32.75 13.09 11.75
C ALA A 421 -33.53 14.12 10.92
N ALA A 422 -33.09 14.39 9.69
CA ALA A 422 -33.61 15.45 8.83
C ALA A 422 -33.56 15.03 7.34
N PRO A 423 -34.41 14.09 6.88
CA PRO A 423 -34.34 13.50 5.54
C PRO A 423 -34.49 14.54 4.41
N ALA A 424 -35.41 15.50 4.55
CA ALA A 424 -35.59 16.56 3.56
C ALA A 424 -34.34 17.45 3.41
N ARG A 425 -33.67 17.74 4.54
CA ARG A 425 -32.42 18.53 4.53
C ARG A 425 -31.28 17.75 3.88
N ALA A 426 -31.15 16.46 4.18
CA ALA A 426 -30.14 15.61 3.54
C ALA A 426 -30.33 15.56 2.01
N LEU A 427 -31.57 15.38 1.53
CA LEU A 427 -31.89 15.42 0.09
C LEU A 427 -31.60 16.78 -0.54
N ALA A 428 -31.97 17.89 0.12
CA ALA A 428 -31.70 19.24 -0.37
C ALA A 428 -30.19 19.53 -0.48
N LEU A 429 -29.39 19.08 0.50
CA LEU A 429 -27.93 19.21 0.47
C LEU A 429 -27.31 18.37 -0.65
N ALA A 430 -27.81 17.15 -0.88
CA ALA A 430 -27.37 16.29 -1.96
C ALA A 430 -27.60 16.95 -3.34
N GLN A 431 -28.78 17.55 -3.55
CA GLN A 431 -29.11 18.32 -4.76
C GLN A 431 -28.27 19.61 -4.86
N GLY A 432 -28.02 20.29 -3.73
CA GLY A 432 -27.13 21.43 -3.67
C GLY A 432 -25.71 21.09 -4.10
N TRP A 433 -25.18 19.95 -3.63
CA TRP A 433 -23.84 19.49 -3.97
C TRP A 433 -23.71 19.21 -5.47
N SER A 434 -24.68 18.49 -6.05
CA SER A 434 -24.69 18.15 -7.48
C SER A 434 -24.63 19.41 -8.35
N ARG A 435 -25.42 20.44 -8.01
CA ARG A 435 -25.41 21.74 -8.70
C ARG A 435 -24.10 22.51 -8.54
N ALA A 436 -23.49 22.45 -7.35
CA ALA A 436 -22.23 23.13 -7.07
C ALA A 436 -21.01 22.42 -7.67
N ASN A 437 -21.13 21.13 -8.02
CA ASN A 437 -20.02 20.31 -8.50
C ASN A 437 -20.37 19.59 -9.82
N PRO A 438 -20.59 20.33 -10.92
CA PRO A 438 -20.67 19.71 -12.23
C PRO A 438 -19.33 19.00 -12.57
N TRP A 439 -19.41 17.92 -13.34
CA TRP A 439 -18.22 17.17 -13.74
C TRP A 439 -17.30 18.08 -14.58
N GLY A 440 -15.99 18.06 -14.32
CA GLY A 440 -15.01 18.92 -14.98
C GLY A 440 -14.84 20.32 -14.37
N GLN A 441 -15.84 20.87 -13.68
CA GLN A 441 -15.73 22.18 -13.00
C GLN A 441 -16.30 22.15 -11.57
N PRO A 442 -15.72 21.34 -10.67
CA PRO A 442 -16.21 21.26 -9.31
C PRO A 442 -15.95 22.56 -8.54
N ALA A 443 -16.84 22.93 -7.61
CA ALA A 443 -16.60 24.07 -6.73
C ALA A 443 -15.33 23.88 -5.89
N ASP A 444 -15.05 22.65 -5.46
CA ASP A 444 -13.83 22.25 -4.75
C ASP A 444 -13.12 21.16 -5.57
N PRO A 445 -11.82 21.31 -5.94
CA PRO A 445 -11.08 20.28 -6.66
C PRO A 445 -11.08 18.90 -5.98
N LEU A 446 -11.18 18.86 -4.64
CA LEU A 446 -11.23 17.60 -3.88
C LEU A 446 -12.53 16.81 -4.11
N SER A 447 -13.57 17.43 -4.68
CA SER A 447 -14.80 16.74 -5.06
C SER A 447 -14.54 15.61 -6.07
N LEU A 448 -13.55 15.78 -6.96
CA LEU A 448 -13.16 14.76 -7.95
C LEU A 448 -12.03 13.85 -7.45
N HIS A 449 -11.61 13.98 -6.19
CA HIS A 449 -10.56 13.15 -5.64
C HIS A 449 -10.99 11.67 -5.61
N PRO A 450 -10.17 10.72 -6.11
CA PRO A 450 -10.51 9.30 -6.17
C PRO A 450 -10.92 8.69 -4.82
N GLY A 451 -10.31 9.14 -3.72
CA GLY A 451 -10.66 8.69 -2.37
C GLY A 451 -12.08 9.05 -1.91
N ALA A 452 -12.73 10.08 -2.49
CA ALA A 452 -14.09 10.48 -2.13
C ALA A 452 -15.16 9.83 -3.03
N LEU A 453 -14.80 9.41 -4.24
CA LEU A 453 -15.73 8.90 -5.26
C LEU A 453 -16.49 7.64 -4.82
N PRO A 454 -15.84 6.56 -4.31
CA PRO A 454 -16.54 5.32 -3.94
C PRO A 454 -17.60 5.52 -2.85
N ALA A 455 -17.22 6.23 -1.77
CA ALA A 455 -18.13 6.49 -0.66
C ALA A 455 -19.33 7.34 -1.09
N ARG A 456 -19.10 8.37 -1.92
CA ARG A 456 -20.17 9.23 -2.43
C ARG A 456 -21.11 8.48 -3.37
N ALA A 457 -20.61 7.52 -4.14
CA ALA A 457 -21.44 6.69 -5.00
C ALA A 457 -22.47 5.88 -4.18
N GLU A 458 -22.06 5.30 -3.04
CA GLU A 458 -22.99 4.64 -2.12
C GLU A 458 -23.96 5.62 -1.44
N VAL A 459 -23.55 6.87 -1.19
CA VAL A 459 -24.44 7.91 -0.64
C VAL A 459 -25.62 8.18 -1.57
N TRP A 460 -25.40 8.27 -2.88
CA TRP A 460 -26.50 8.48 -3.83
C TRP A 460 -27.53 7.36 -3.78
N ILE A 461 -27.08 6.09 -3.71
CA ILE A 461 -27.96 4.94 -3.55
C ILE A 461 -28.67 4.95 -2.19
N GLY A 462 -27.95 5.24 -1.11
CA GLY A 462 -28.53 5.30 0.24
C GLY A 462 -29.61 6.38 0.37
N LEU A 463 -29.42 7.54 -0.27
CA LEU A 463 -30.43 8.61 -0.32
C LEU A 463 -31.62 8.24 -1.21
N LEU A 464 -31.39 7.50 -2.30
CA LEU A 464 -32.45 7.01 -3.19
C LEU A 464 -33.37 6.00 -2.49
N ALA A 465 -32.84 5.27 -1.51
CA ALA A 465 -33.60 4.33 -0.68
C ALA A 465 -34.51 5.01 0.37
N LEU A 466 -34.43 6.34 0.56
CA LEU A 466 -35.23 7.05 1.56
C LEU A 466 -36.72 7.15 1.16
N PRO A 467 -37.64 6.99 2.11
CA PRO A 467 -39.04 7.37 1.92
C PRO A 467 -39.12 8.87 1.59
N GLY A 468 -39.69 9.22 0.43
CA GLY A 468 -39.81 10.61 -0.02
C GLY A 468 -38.73 11.09 -1.00
N ALA A 469 -37.79 10.23 -1.41
CA ALA A 469 -36.78 10.56 -2.42
C ALA A 469 -37.35 10.82 -3.83
N GLY A 470 -38.64 10.55 -4.08
CA GLY A 470 -39.25 10.51 -5.42
C GLY A 470 -38.95 11.73 -6.30
N ALA A 471 -39.06 12.95 -5.78
CA ALA A 471 -38.75 14.17 -6.55
C ALA A 471 -37.25 14.33 -6.85
N ALA A 472 -36.37 13.78 -6.00
CA ALA A 472 -34.91 13.80 -6.19
C ALA A 472 -34.39 12.58 -6.98
N ALA A 473 -35.21 11.55 -7.17
CA ALA A 473 -34.80 10.26 -7.72
C ALA A 473 -34.10 10.33 -9.11
N PRO A 474 -34.54 11.18 -10.07
CA PRO A 474 -33.82 11.34 -11.33
C PRO A 474 -32.39 11.88 -11.14
N LEU A 475 -32.22 12.86 -10.24
CA LEU A 475 -30.91 13.45 -9.94
C LEU A 475 -30.01 12.44 -9.23
N LEU A 476 -30.51 11.76 -8.20
CA LEU A 476 -29.75 10.77 -7.43
C LEU A 476 -29.31 9.59 -8.31
N THR A 477 -30.21 9.11 -9.18
CA THR A 477 -29.89 8.06 -10.16
C THR A 477 -28.84 8.55 -11.15
N GLY A 478 -28.98 9.77 -11.67
CA GLY A 478 -28.01 10.35 -12.61
C GLY A 478 -26.63 10.51 -12.00
N GLU A 479 -26.54 10.94 -10.74
CA GLU A 479 -25.28 11.01 -10.01
C GLU A 479 -24.69 9.63 -9.77
N ALA A 480 -25.50 8.64 -9.35
CA ALA A 480 -25.04 7.27 -9.17
C ALA A 480 -24.47 6.68 -10.47
N VAL A 481 -25.13 6.91 -11.62
CA VAL A 481 -24.65 6.45 -12.93
C VAL A 481 -23.37 7.17 -13.33
N ARG A 482 -23.29 8.50 -13.17
CA ARG A 482 -22.08 9.29 -13.47
C ARG A 482 -20.88 8.81 -12.64
N HIS A 483 -21.09 8.53 -11.36
CA HIS A 483 -20.06 7.95 -10.48
C HIS A 483 -19.74 6.49 -10.88
N GLY A 484 -20.74 5.71 -11.32
CA GLY A 484 -20.54 4.36 -11.85
C GLY A 484 -19.58 4.32 -13.04
N PHE A 485 -19.67 5.29 -13.97
CA PHE A 485 -18.68 5.42 -15.06
C PHE A 485 -17.28 5.72 -14.55
N ALA A 486 -17.12 6.68 -13.62
CA ALA A 486 -15.82 7.01 -13.05
C ALA A 486 -15.19 5.81 -12.33
N LEU A 487 -16.00 5.06 -11.57
CA LEU A 487 -15.55 3.86 -10.88
C LEU A 487 -15.25 2.72 -11.86
N ALA A 488 -16.04 2.54 -12.92
CA ALA A 488 -15.76 1.54 -13.95
C ALA A 488 -14.46 1.82 -14.69
N GLU A 489 -14.11 3.10 -14.93
CA GLU A 489 -12.81 3.47 -15.49
C GLU A 489 -11.66 3.15 -14.53
N ILE A 490 -11.78 3.51 -13.24
CA ILE A 490 -10.78 3.16 -12.21
C ILE A 490 -10.58 1.63 -12.13
N VAL A 491 -11.69 0.90 -12.07
CA VAL A 491 -11.69 -0.56 -11.91
C VAL A 491 -11.12 -1.23 -13.17
N GLY A 492 -11.63 -0.85 -14.35
CA GLY A 492 -11.30 -1.48 -15.62
C GLY A 492 -9.92 -1.11 -16.16
N GLN A 493 -9.40 0.09 -15.87
CA GLN A 493 -8.05 0.51 -16.28
C GLN A 493 -6.98 0.16 -15.24
N ASN A 494 -7.35 -0.50 -14.14
CA ASN A 494 -6.43 -0.83 -13.05
C ASN A 494 -5.66 0.39 -12.51
N THR A 495 -6.30 1.57 -12.47
CA THR A 495 -5.65 2.86 -12.15
C THR A 495 -4.91 2.82 -10.80
N PHE A 496 -5.48 2.13 -9.81
CA PHE A 496 -4.87 1.93 -8.50
C PHE A 496 -4.64 0.43 -8.20
N GLY A 497 -4.30 -0.37 -9.22
CA GLY A 497 -4.11 -1.83 -9.09
C GLY A 497 -3.37 -2.24 -7.82
N ARG A 498 -3.89 -3.27 -7.14
CA ARG A 498 -3.39 -3.79 -5.83
C ARG A 498 -3.30 -2.72 -4.73
N SER A 499 -4.34 -1.91 -4.59
CA SER A 499 -4.50 -1.01 -3.45
C SER A 499 -5.88 -1.17 -2.82
N LEU A 500 -6.02 -0.73 -1.56
CA LEU A 500 -7.32 -0.63 -0.90
C LEU A 500 -8.29 0.25 -1.70
N HIS A 501 -7.82 1.31 -2.34
CA HIS A 501 -8.64 2.20 -3.17
C HIS A 501 -9.28 1.46 -4.36
N GLN A 502 -8.54 0.57 -5.03
CA GLN A 502 -9.08 -0.25 -6.13
C GLN A 502 -10.19 -1.19 -5.63
N VAL A 503 -9.98 -1.82 -4.48
CA VAL A 503 -10.97 -2.72 -3.87
C VAL A 503 -12.21 -1.94 -3.42
N GLN A 504 -12.06 -0.74 -2.87
CA GLN A 504 -13.17 0.14 -2.51
C GLN A 504 -13.96 0.60 -3.74
N ALA A 505 -13.28 0.94 -4.83
CA ALA A 505 -13.93 1.31 -6.09
C ALA A 505 -14.74 0.13 -6.67
N ALA A 506 -14.17 -1.08 -6.68
CA ALA A 506 -14.87 -2.28 -7.12
C ALA A 506 -16.07 -2.61 -6.22
N ALA A 507 -15.94 -2.46 -4.90
CA ALA A 507 -17.03 -2.67 -3.95
C ALA A 507 -18.20 -1.69 -4.18
N ALA A 508 -17.91 -0.40 -4.37
CA ALA A 508 -18.92 0.60 -4.67
C ALA A 508 -19.57 0.36 -6.04
N LEU A 509 -18.79 0.00 -7.07
CA LEU A 509 -19.30 -0.33 -8.40
C LEU A 509 -20.27 -1.53 -8.36
N LEU A 510 -19.94 -2.57 -7.58
CA LEU A 510 -20.84 -3.70 -7.33
C LEU A 510 -22.15 -3.26 -6.66
N GLY A 511 -22.07 -2.35 -5.68
CA GLY A 511 -23.24 -1.77 -5.02
C GLY A 511 -24.15 -1.02 -5.99
N ILE A 512 -23.58 -0.17 -6.86
CA ILE A 512 -24.33 0.59 -7.87
C ILE A 512 -25.00 -0.34 -8.87
N ALA A 513 -24.25 -1.31 -9.41
CA ALA A 513 -24.77 -2.26 -10.39
C ALA A 513 -26.03 -2.98 -9.87
N ARG A 514 -26.03 -3.34 -8.58
CA ARG A 514 -27.15 -4.05 -7.93
C ARG A 514 -28.29 -3.15 -7.50
N ALA A 515 -28.00 -1.90 -7.19
CA ALA A 515 -29.02 -0.91 -6.88
C ALA A 515 -29.78 -0.44 -8.14
N LEU A 516 -29.15 -0.56 -9.32
CA LEU A 516 -29.68 -0.12 -10.60
C LEU A 516 -29.81 -1.30 -11.59
N PRO A 517 -30.52 -2.39 -11.27
CA PRO A 517 -30.53 -3.61 -12.08
C PRO A 517 -31.15 -3.42 -13.47
N ARG A 518 -31.94 -2.37 -13.66
CA ARG A 518 -32.59 -2.00 -14.93
C ARG A 518 -31.70 -1.16 -15.85
N LEU A 519 -30.57 -0.66 -15.34
CA LEU A 519 -29.59 0.08 -16.14
C LEU A 519 -28.89 -0.90 -17.10
N PRO A 520 -28.80 -0.62 -18.41
CA PRO A 520 -28.15 -1.51 -19.37
C PRO A 520 -26.68 -1.86 -19.05
N LEU A 521 -25.99 -1.03 -18.27
CA LEU A 521 -24.60 -1.24 -17.86
C LEU A 521 -24.44 -2.11 -16.60
N ALA A 522 -25.52 -2.41 -15.87
CA ALA A 522 -25.45 -3.05 -14.56
C ALA A 522 -24.70 -4.39 -14.59
N GLY A 523 -25.03 -5.26 -15.55
CA GLY A 523 -24.35 -6.56 -15.69
C GLY A 523 -22.85 -6.41 -15.95
N HIS A 524 -22.47 -5.50 -16.86
CA HIS A 524 -21.07 -5.20 -17.18
C HIS A 524 -20.30 -4.70 -15.95
N TRP A 525 -20.88 -3.75 -15.20
CA TRP A 525 -20.28 -3.21 -13.98
C TRP A 525 -20.15 -4.25 -12.87
N GLU A 526 -21.16 -5.12 -12.67
CA GLU A 526 -21.05 -6.24 -11.72
C GLU A 526 -19.94 -7.20 -12.13
N GLY A 527 -19.86 -7.57 -13.42
CA GLY A 527 -18.80 -8.45 -13.93
C GLY A 527 -17.41 -7.87 -13.71
N LEU A 528 -17.23 -6.58 -14.03
CA LEU A 528 -15.98 -5.85 -13.86
C LEU A 528 -15.55 -5.78 -12.38
N ALA A 529 -16.51 -5.46 -11.49
CA ALA A 529 -16.25 -5.41 -10.05
C ALA A 529 -15.88 -6.78 -9.49
N ARG A 530 -16.61 -7.84 -9.85
CA ARG A 530 -16.32 -9.22 -9.41
C ARG A 530 -14.94 -9.69 -9.86
N GLU A 531 -14.57 -9.39 -11.10
CA GLU A 531 -13.25 -9.74 -11.64
C GLU A 531 -12.12 -9.03 -10.88
N SER A 532 -12.27 -7.71 -10.67
CA SER A 532 -11.32 -6.93 -9.88
C SER A 532 -11.20 -7.43 -8.43
N LEU A 533 -12.30 -7.82 -7.79
CA LEU A 533 -12.28 -8.40 -6.44
C LEU A 533 -11.65 -9.80 -6.40
N ARG A 534 -11.85 -10.61 -7.46
CA ARG A 534 -11.26 -11.95 -7.63
C ARG A 534 -9.74 -11.89 -7.64
N ASP A 535 -9.17 -10.90 -8.32
CA ASP A 535 -7.73 -10.74 -8.45
C ASP A 535 -7.10 -9.84 -7.37
N GLY A 536 -7.75 -8.72 -7.04
CA GLY A 536 -7.17 -7.67 -6.21
C GLY A 536 -7.13 -8.01 -4.72
N LEU A 537 -8.19 -8.64 -4.18
CA LEU A 537 -8.23 -8.93 -2.74
C LEU A 537 -7.24 -10.03 -2.33
N PRO A 538 -7.10 -11.17 -3.06
CA PRO A 538 -6.05 -12.15 -2.77
C PRO A 538 -4.62 -11.62 -2.97
N ALA A 539 -4.41 -10.61 -3.81
CA ALA A 539 -3.11 -9.95 -3.95
C ALA A 539 -2.73 -9.13 -2.70
N LEU A 540 -3.72 -8.61 -1.97
CA LEU A 540 -3.54 -7.83 -0.75
C LEU A 540 -3.64 -8.67 0.54
N LEU A 541 -4.40 -9.77 0.50
CA LEU A 541 -4.53 -10.76 1.57
C LEU A 541 -4.05 -12.13 1.05
N PRO A 542 -2.73 -12.33 0.89
CA PRO A 542 -2.20 -13.51 0.24
C PRO A 542 -2.33 -14.77 1.12
N ALA A 543 -2.34 -15.93 0.45
CA ALA A 543 -2.54 -17.23 1.09
C ALA A 543 -1.46 -17.61 2.09
N ASP A 544 -0.25 -17.17 1.81
CA ASP A 544 0.95 -17.49 2.57
C ASP A 544 1.15 -16.55 3.77
N GLY A 545 0.24 -15.59 3.98
CA GLY A 545 0.31 -14.59 5.05
C GLY A 545 1.43 -13.57 4.91
N ARG A 546 2.07 -13.43 3.73
CA ARG A 546 3.15 -12.46 3.49
C ARG A 546 2.61 -11.16 2.91
N PHE A 547 2.41 -10.18 3.77
CA PHE A 547 1.87 -8.88 3.36
C PHE A 547 2.97 -7.97 2.85
N SER A 548 2.68 -7.21 1.79
CA SER A 548 3.58 -6.22 1.20
C SER A 548 3.60 -4.88 1.96
N ASP A 549 2.71 -4.71 2.95
CA ASP A 549 2.57 -3.52 3.77
C ASP A 549 2.68 -3.92 5.25
N SER A 550 3.53 -3.22 6.01
CA SER A 550 3.71 -3.43 7.45
C SER A 550 2.51 -2.93 8.28
N SER A 551 1.64 -2.11 7.70
CA SER A 551 0.49 -1.52 8.41
C SER A 551 -0.57 -2.56 8.78
N LEU A 552 -0.66 -2.83 10.09
CA LEU A 552 -1.74 -3.65 10.65
C LEU A 552 -3.09 -2.93 10.59
N HIS A 553 -3.10 -1.59 10.62
CA HIS A 553 -4.32 -0.79 10.46
C HIS A 553 -4.91 -0.94 9.05
N ARG A 554 -4.10 -0.79 7.99
CA ARG A 554 -4.55 -1.01 6.61
C ARG A 554 -5.00 -2.44 6.37
N ARG A 555 -4.35 -3.42 7.02
CA ARG A 555 -4.79 -4.82 7.00
C ARG A 555 -6.17 -4.99 7.65
N LEU A 556 -6.41 -4.34 8.79
CA LEU A 556 -7.71 -4.35 9.47
C LEU A 556 -8.80 -3.67 8.64
N ASP A 557 -8.47 -2.59 7.91
CA ASP A 557 -9.34 -1.97 6.92
C ASP A 557 -9.73 -2.91 5.78
N LEU A 558 -8.75 -3.61 5.20
CA LEU A 558 -8.98 -4.60 4.14
C LEU A 558 -9.86 -5.75 4.63
N VAL A 559 -9.58 -6.29 5.82
CA VAL A 559 -10.41 -7.34 6.44
C VAL A 559 -11.83 -6.84 6.72
N THR A 560 -11.98 -5.58 7.11
CA THR A 560 -13.29 -4.97 7.34
C THR A 560 -14.09 -4.87 6.04
N LEU A 561 -13.45 -4.44 4.96
CA LEU A 561 -14.07 -4.41 3.64
C LEU A 561 -14.42 -5.82 3.14
N GLY A 562 -13.52 -6.79 3.29
CA GLY A 562 -13.77 -8.19 2.98
C GLY A 562 -14.97 -8.75 3.75
N ARG A 563 -15.13 -8.37 5.03
CA ARG A 563 -16.28 -8.77 5.86
C ARG A 563 -17.57 -8.11 5.38
N ALA A 564 -17.52 -6.84 4.99
CA ALA A 564 -18.67 -6.14 4.43
C ALA A 564 -19.11 -6.69 3.06
N LEU A 565 -18.17 -7.24 2.29
CA LEU A 565 -18.40 -7.85 0.97
C LEU A 565 -18.92 -9.30 1.02
N LYS A 566 -18.92 -9.96 2.19
CA LYS A 566 -19.34 -11.36 2.33
C LYS A 566 -20.75 -11.60 1.76
N ASP A 567 -21.74 -10.88 2.27
CA ASP A 567 -23.14 -11.08 1.86
C ASP A 567 -23.39 -10.61 0.41
N PRO A 568 -22.84 -9.47 -0.05
CA PRO A 568 -22.89 -9.11 -1.46
C PRO A 568 -22.35 -10.20 -2.38
N LEU A 569 -21.16 -10.74 -2.15
CA LEU A 569 -20.57 -11.68 -3.11
C LEU A 569 -21.29 -13.04 -3.13
N GLY A 570 -21.88 -13.45 -2.01
CA GLY A 570 -22.62 -14.70 -1.87
C GLY A 570 -21.74 -15.92 -2.08
N GLU A 571 -22.36 -17.05 -2.47
CA GLU A 571 -21.67 -18.33 -2.68
C GLU A 571 -20.98 -18.45 -4.06
N ALA A 572 -21.32 -17.56 -5.00
CA ALA A 572 -20.68 -17.53 -6.32
C ALA A 572 -19.29 -16.88 -6.25
N ALA A 573 -18.36 -17.32 -7.10
CA ALA A 573 -17.03 -16.71 -7.18
C ALA A 573 -17.14 -15.19 -7.46
N PRO A 574 -16.31 -14.35 -6.80
CA PRO A 574 -15.21 -14.69 -5.88
C PRO A 574 -15.60 -14.82 -4.39
N GLY A 575 -16.87 -14.89 -4.02
CA GLY A 575 -17.34 -14.82 -2.63
C GLY A 575 -16.66 -15.77 -1.64
N PRO A 576 -16.61 -17.09 -1.90
CA PRO A 576 -15.93 -18.05 -1.02
C PRO A 576 -14.44 -17.75 -0.83
N LEU A 577 -13.76 -17.30 -1.89
CA LEU A 577 -12.34 -16.93 -1.85
C LEU A 577 -12.13 -15.70 -0.96
N VAL A 578 -12.92 -14.65 -1.16
CA VAL A 578 -12.84 -13.41 -0.36
C VAL A 578 -13.13 -13.72 1.11
N ALA A 579 -14.15 -14.53 1.40
CA ALA A 579 -14.48 -14.93 2.76
C ALA A 579 -13.33 -15.69 3.44
N ALA A 580 -12.75 -16.69 2.77
CA ALA A 580 -11.65 -17.48 3.32
C ALA A 580 -10.41 -16.63 3.63
N ARG A 581 -10.02 -15.71 2.73
CA ARG A 581 -8.90 -14.78 2.97
C ARG A 581 -9.18 -13.83 4.14
N THR A 582 -10.39 -13.30 4.20
CA THR A 582 -10.82 -12.37 5.24
C THR A 582 -10.78 -13.02 6.62
N GLU A 583 -11.34 -14.23 6.77
CA GLU A 583 -11.40 -14.92 8.07
C GLU A 583 -10.00 -15.32 8.56
N ALA A 584 -9.11 -15.78 7.67
CA ALA A 584 -7.72 -16.09 8.04
C ALA A 584 -6.98 -14.84 8.56
N ALA A 585 -7.04 -13.73 7.81
CA ALA A 585 -6.39 -12.49 8.22
C ALA A 585 -7.00 -11.87 9.50
N LEU A 586 -8.31 -12.03 9.72
CA LEU A 586 -8.97 -11.58 10.95
C LEU A 586 -8.49 -12.37 12.17
N ALA A 587 -8.35 -13.70 12.05
CA ALA A 587 -7.83 -14.54 13.11
C ALA A 587 -6.39 -14.14 13.46
N ASP A 588 -5.57 -13.88 12.44
CA ASP A 588 -4.20 -13.41 12.62
C ASP A 588 -4.14 -12.07 13.36
N LEU A 589 -4.92 -11.08 12.94
CA LEU A 589 -4.98 -9.77 13.61
C LEU A 589 -5.43 -9.89 15.07
N ALA A 590 -6.45 -10.70 15.36
CA ALA A 590 -6.90 -10.94 16.73
C ALA A 590 -5.80 -11.52 17.62
N GLY A 591 -4.91 -12.35 17.05
CA GLY A 591 -3.75 -12.92 17.75
C GLY A 591 -2.60 -11.94 18.03
N LEU A 592 -2.61 -10.73 17.45
CA LEU A 592 -1.58 -9.69 17.69
C LEU A 592 -1.96 -8.69 18.77
N LEU A 593 -3.23 -8.67 19.19
CA LEU A 593 -3.67 -7.74 20.20
C LEU A 593 -2.86 -7.93 21.47
N ASP A 594 -2.26 -6.84 21.94
CA ASP A 594 -1.68 -6.84 23.26
C ASP A 594 -2.79 -7.02 24.32
N PRO A 595 -2.44 -7.40 25.56
CA PRO A 595 -3.44 -7.61 26.61
C PRO A 595 -4.23 -6.33 26.99
N GLY A 596 -3.76 -5.16 26.55
CA GLY A 596 -4.47 -3.89 26.65
C GLY A 596 -5.35 -3.56 25.43
N GLY A 597 -5.54 -4.49 24.50
CA GLY A 597 -6.48 -4.39 23.38
C GLY A 597 -5.99 -3.58 22.18
N ARG A 598 -4.68 -3.33 22.04
CA ARG A 598 -4.12 -2.58 20.91
C ARG A 598 -3.33 -3.48 19.96
N LEU A 599 -3.42 -3.22 18.66
CA LEU A 599 -2.50 -3.79 17.70
C LEU A 599 -1.13 -3.08 17.80
N PRO A 600 -0.02 -3.77 17.48
CA PRO A 600 1.26 -3.13 17.29
C PRO A 600 1.17 -2.00 16.24
N PRO A 601 1.60 -0.77 16.57
CA PRO A 601 1.44 0.40 15.70
C PRO A 601 2.52 0.49 14.60
N PHE A 602 2.68 -0.56 13.78
CA PHE A 602 3.60 -0.57 12.64
C PHE A 602 2.97 0.04 11.39
N GLY A 603 3.78 0.63 10.50
CA GLY A 603 3.34 1.31 9.29
C GLY A 603 2.37 2.46 9.55
N GLU A 604 1.34 2.59 8.69
CA GLU A 604 0.28 3.59 8.89
C GLU A 604 -0.59 3.26 10.12
N VAL A 605 -0.80 4.24 11.00
CA VAL A 605 -1.57 4.13 12.24
C VAL A 605 -2.37 5.39 12.50
N PHE A 606 -3.59 5.23 13.01
CA PHE A 606 -4.42 6.33 13.51
C PHE A 606 -4.44 6.32 15.03
N ALA A 607 -4.12 7.46 15.64
CA ALA A 607 -4.17 7.58 17.08
C ALA A 607 -5.60 7.41 17.61
N GLY A 608 -5.74 6.69 18.73
CA GLY A 608 -7.03 6.54 19.44
C GLY A 608 -7.95 5.42 18.92
N SER A 609 -7.49 4.52 18.05
CA SER A 609 -8.31 3.40 17.58
C SER A 609 -8.64 2.39 18.68
N ASP A 610 -9.89 1.90 18.69
CA ASP A 610 -10.35 0.76 19.49
C ASP A 610 -10.20 -0.54 18.70
N ASP A 611 -8.95 -0.99 18.52
CA ASP A 611 -8.65 -2.16 17.66
C ASP A 611 -9.34 -3.43 18.16
N ALA A 612 -9.34 -3.66 19.47
CA ALA A 612 -9.99 -4.83 20.07
C ALA A 612 -11.51 -4.81 19.86
N GLY A 613 -12.18 -3.68 20.09
CA GLY A 613 -13.61 -3.56 19.85
C GLY A 613 -13.96 -3.65 18.36
N TRP A 614 -13.11 -3.11 17.49
CA TRP A 614 -13.27 -3.25 16.04
C TRP A 614 -13.16 -4.73 15.62
N ILE A 615 -12.13 -5.45 16.05
CA ILE A 615 -11.98 -6.89 15.79
C ILE A 615 -13.17 -7.68 16.38
N ALA A 616 -13.66 -7.33 17.57
CA ALA A 616 -14.82 -7.99 18.18
C ALA A 616 -16.10 -7.82 17.33
N ARG A 617 -16.34 -6.61 16.79
CA ARG A 617 -17.45 -6.33 15.86
C ARG A 617 -17.33 -7.17 14.58
N LEU A 618 -16.13 -7.29 14.01
CA LEU A 618 -15.90 -8.10 12.81
C LEU A 618 -16.20 -9.60 13.03
N ARG A 619 -15.87 -10.12 14.22
CA ARG A 619 -16.14 -11.50 14.62
C ARG A 619 -17.61 -11.78 14.97
N GLY A 620 -18.47 -10.76 15.00
CA GLY A 620 -19.89 -10.90 15.33
C GLY A 620 -20.18 -11.02 16.83
N SER A 621 -19.20 -10.70 17.70
CA SER A 621 -19.40 -10.69 19.15
C SER A 621 -20.14 -9.41 19.56
N ALA A 622 -21.46 -9.49 19.75
CA ALA A 622 -22.25 -8.39 20.31
C ALA A 622 -21.99 -8.27 21.82
N GLY A 623 -20.92 -7.60 22.20
CA GLY A 623 -20.61 -7.30 23.60
C GLY A 623 -19.69 -6.08 23.73
N LEU A 624 -20.17 -5.03 24.41
CA LEU A 624 -19.41 -3.83 24.79
C LEU A 624 -18.30 -4.09 25.82
N VAL A 625 -18.10 -5.34 26.20
CA VAL A 625 -16.99 -5.80 27.01
C VAL A 625 -16.36 -6.93 26.23
N ALA A 626 -15.09 -6.78 25.87
CA ALA A 626 -14.29 -7.88 25.36
C ALA A 626 -14.45 -9.05 26.34
N GLN A 627 -15.24 -10.06 25.98
CA GLN A 627 -14.99 -11.38 26.50
C GLN A 627 -13.60 -11.71 25.98
N ARG A 628 -12.61 -11.52 26.85
CA ARG A 628 -11.31 -12.17 26.74
C ARG A 628 -11.60 -13.58 26.22
N PRO A 629 -10.89 -14.07 25.20
CA PRO A 629 -10.80 -15.50 25.05
C PRO A 629 -10.33 -16.01 26.42
N ALA A 630 -11.24 -16.61 27.16
CA ALA A 630 -10.87 -17.41 28.30
C ALA A 630 -10.01 -18.50 27.67
N ALA A 631 -8.69 -18.33 27.77
CA ALA A 631 -7.80 -19.45 27.64
C ALA A 631 -8.38 -20.55 28.53
N HIS A 632 -8.48 -21.76 27.98
CA HIS A 632 -8.99 -22.95 28.64
C HIS A 632 -8.78 -22.93 30.16
N PRO A 633 -9.82 -23.26 30.95
CA PRO A 633 -9.62 -23.42 32.38
C PRO A 633 -8.61 -24.56 32.59
N ALA A 634 -7.55 -24.25 33.34
CA ALA A 634 -6.58 -25.18 33.91
C ALA A 634 -5.68 -25.96 32.92
N ALA A 635 -4.56 -25.35 32.50
CA ALA A 635 -3.35 -26.09 32.16
C ALA A 635 -2.07 -25.26 32.40
N SER A 636 -1.35 -25.60 33.47
CA SER A 636 0.05 -25.23 33.83
C SER A 636 0.41 -23.73 33.99
N PRO A 637 1.48 -23.39 34.75
CA PRO A 637 1.99 -22.03 34.79
C PRO A 637 2.46 -21.63 33.39
N ALA A 638 1.75 -20.67 32.79
CA ALA A 638 1.87 -20.32 31.38
C ALA A 638 3.28 -19.78 31.06
N ALA A 639 4.08 -20.56 30.32
CA ALA A 639 5.24 -20.03 29.62
C ALA A 639 4.79 -18.96 28.61
N ALA A 640 5.63 -17.95 28.32
CA ALA A 640 5.34 -17.01 27.24
C ALA A 640 5.05 -17.77 25.94
N SER A 641 3.90 -17.51 25.32
CA SER A 641 3.58 -18.03 23.99
C SER A 641 4.16 -17.09 22.96
N SER A 642 5.18 -17.52 22.22
CA SER A 642 5.65 -16.82 21.02
C SER A 642 4.87 -17.31 19.80
N SER A 643 4.47 -16.39 18.94
CA SER A 643 3.88 -16.67 17.64
C SER A 643 4.77 -16.10 16.55
N LEU A 644 5.19 -16.97 15.62
CA LEU A 644 5.96 -16.59 14.45
C LEU A 644 5.02 -16.47 13.26
N ARG A 645 5.20 -15.42 12.48
CA ARG A 645 4.44 -15.15 11.27
C ARG A 645 5.40 -14.90 10.10
N PRO A 646 4.91 -15.00 8.86
CA PRO A 646 5.75 -14.77 7.68
C PRO A 646 6.39 -13.38 7.63
N ASP A 647 5.76 -12.38 8.26
CA ASP A 647 6.12 -10.96 8.22
C ASP A 647 6.36 -10.36 9.62
N GLY A 648 6.32 -11.16 10.68
CA GLY A 648 6.46 -10.65 12.04
C GLY A 648 6.64 -11.72 13.12
N LEU A 649 6.93 -11.24 14.33
CA LEU A 649 7.09 -12.04 15.54
C LEU A 649 6.30 -11.37 16.66
N SER A 650 5.55 -12.13 17.45
CA SER A 650 4.96 -11.63 18.69
C SER A 650 5.16 -12.60 19.85
N ALA A 651 5.23 -12.08 21.06
CA ALA A 651 5.26 -12.88 22.28
C ALA A 651 4.40 -12.22 23.34
N ARG A 652 3.67 -13.03 24.10
CA ARG A 652 2.78 -12.57 25.17
C ARG A 652 3.03 -13.38 26.44
N HIS A 653 2.96 -12.70 27.57
CA HIS A 653 3.01 -13.32 28.88
C HIS A 653 2.05 -12.61 29.86
N GLU A 654 1.35 -13.37 30.70
CA GLU A 654 0.41 -12.86 31.68
C GLU A 654 0.52 -13.67 32.98
N THR A 655 0.87 -13.00 34.09
CA THR A 655 0.95 -13.65 35.41
C THR A 655 0.22 -12.84 36.46
N ALA A 656 -0.48 -13.54 37.36
CA ALA A 656 -1.07 -12.93 38.54
C ALA A 656 0.00 -12.18 39.36
N GLY A 657 -0.25 -10.93 39.71
CA GLY A 657 0.62 -10.10 40.58
C GLY A 657 1.72 -9.30 39.86
N ARG A 658 2.22 -9.72 38.68
CA ARG A 658 3.20 -8.94 37.88
C ARG A 658 2.58 -8.17 36.71
N GLY A 659 1.33 -8.48 36.37
CA GLY A 659 0.65 -7.87 35.22
C GLY A 659 1.01 -8.58 33.91
N TRP A 660 0.74 -7.92 32.79
CA TRP A 660 0.95 -8.47 31.46
C TRP A 660 2.22 -7.92 30.79
N ALA A 661 2.78 -8.69 29.88
CA ALA A 661 3.92 -8.32 29.04
C ALA A 661 3.64 -8.71 27.58
N HIS A 662 4.19 -7.93 26.66
CA HIS A 662 4.01 -8.11 25.23
C HIS A 662 5.23 -7.62 24.47
N PHE A 663 5.64 -8.39 23.47
CA PHE A 663 6.65 -8.02 22.50
C PHE A 663 6.07 -8.26 21.11
N ALA A 664 6.31 -7.32 20.20
CA ALA A 664 6.04 -7.53 18.78
C ALA A 664 7.13 -6.89 17.93
N CYS A 665 7.43 -7.52 16.80
CA CYS A 665 8.37 -7.03 15.80
C CYS A 665 7.80 -7.27 14.40
N THR A 666 7.90 -6.27 13.53
CA THR A 666 7.61 -6.39 12.10
C THR A 666 8.90 -6.61 11.33
N PHE A 667 8.85 -7.46 10.32
CA PHE A 667 9.89 -7.56 9.30
C PHE A 667 9.28 -7.72 7.89
N ALA A 668 8.09 -7.14 7.72
CA ALA A 668 7.41 -6.98 6.45
C ALA A 668 8.25 -6.17 5.44
N GLU A 669 7.82 -6.16 4.18
CA GLU A 669 8.51 -5.42 3.13
C GLU A 669 8.33 -3.90 3.30
N THR A 670 9.42 -3.16 3.22
CA THR A 670 9.44 -1.69 3.15
C THR A 670 9.07 -1.24 1.75
N ALA A 671 7.99 -0.47 1.63
CA ALA A 671 7.52 0.11 0.38
C ALA A 671 8.29 1.41 0.02
N PRO A 672 8.36 1.81 -1.27
CA PRO A 672 9.08 3.01 -1.75
C PRO A 672 8.71 4.35 -1.10
N GLN A 673 7.51 4.44 -0.52
CA GLN A 673 7.01 5.60 0.24
C GLN A 673 6.39 5.12 1.57
N GLY A 674 6.73 3.89 1.96
CA GLY A 674 6.32 3.29 3.22
C GLY A 674 7.34 3.60 4.32
N HIS A 675 7.00 3.18 5.52
CA HIS A 675 7.82 3.36 6.71
C HIS A 675 9.10 2.54 6.61
N ALA A 676 10.24 3.13 6.99
CA ALA A 676 11.53 2.44 7.10
C ALA A 676 11.61 1.61 8.40
N ASP A 677 10.60 0.77 8.64
CA ASP A 677 10.31 0.10 9.91
C ASP A 677 10.67 -1.39 9.93
N CYS A 678 11.30 -1.92 8.89
CA CYS A 678 11.71 -3.33 8.84
C CYS A 678 12.62 -3.66 10.03
N THR A 679 12.23 -4.66 10.83
CA THR A 679 12.81 -5.07 12.13
C THR A 679 12.57 -4.15 13.31
N SER A 680 11.71 -3.14 13.15
CA SER A 680 11.23 -2.34 14.25
C SER A 680 10.39 -3.19 15.21
N TYR A 681 10.31 -2.75 16.46
CA TYR A 681 9.70 -3.51 17.54
C TYR A 681 9.03 -2.62 18.58
N VAL A 682 8.06 -3.19 19.28
CA VAL A 682 7.42 -2.61 20.47
C VAL A 682 7.53 -3.56 21.64
N TYR A 683 7.61 -3.00 22.85
CA TYR A 683 7.82 -3.78 24.06
C TYR A 683 7.07 -3.20 25.26
N ALA A 684 6.37 -4.09 25.95
CA ALA A 684 5.61 -3.80 27.15
C ALA A 684 5.92 -4.85 28.23
N ALA A 685 6.06 -4.40 29.47
CA ALA A 685 6.28 -5.26 30.62
C ALA A 685 5.72 -4.61 31.88
N ASN A 686 5.34 -5.43 32.85
CA ASN A 686 4.62 -5.02 34.06
C ASN A 686 3.38 -4.16 33.74
N ALA A 687 2.60 -4.50 32.71
CA ALA A 687 1.43 -3.74 32.24
C ALA A 687 1.72 -2.28 31.85
N THR A 688 2.95 -1.98 31.42
CA THR A 688 3.37 -0.68 30.89
C THR A 688 3.97 -0.87 29.50
N ARG A 689 3.54 -0.05 28.54
CA ARG A 689 4.14 0.01 27.20
C ARG A 689 5.35 0.93 27.26
N TRP A 690 6.54 0.35 27.17
CA TRP A 690 7.79 1.08 27.34
C TRP A 690 8.34 1.56 26.02
N ILE A 691 8.52 0.64 25.06
CA ILE A 691 9.03 0.92 23.72
C ILE A 691 7.85 0.98 22.76
N VAL A 692 7.72 2.09 22.05
CA VAL A 692 6.60 2.42 21.16
C VAL A 692 7.10 2.74 19.75
N GLU A 693 6.21 2.79 18.77
CA GLU A 693 6.49 3.39 17.46
C GLU A 693 6.11 4.87 17.48
N ALA A 694 6.72 5.65 16.58
CA ALA A 694 6.26 7.02 16.33
C ALA A 694 4.88 7.07 15.67
N GLY A 695 4.51 6.06 14.87
CA GLY A 695 3.19 5.95 14.23
C GLY A 695 2.92 6.98 13.14
N GLY A 696 1.65 7.31 12.94
CA GLY A 696 1.18 8.31 11.96
C GLY A 696 0.61 7.73 10.68
N SER A 697 -0.07 8.58 9.92
CA SER A 697 -0.89 8.25 8.76
C SER A 697 -0.67 9.21 7.60
N GLU A 698 -0.50 8.70 6.38
CA GLU A 698 -0.45 9.50 5.16
C GLU A 698 -1.70 10.36 4.95
N GLN A 699 -2.82 9.99 5.60
CA GLN A 699 -4.04 10.78 5.52
C GLN A 699 -3.89 12.08 6.28
N VAL A 700 -3.14 12.13 7.38
CA VAL A 700 -3.14 13.28 8.29
C VAL A 700 -1.81 14.02 8.30
N GLU A 701 -0.70 13.30 8.36
CA GLU A 701 0.63 13.91 8.43
C GLU A 701 1.18 14.24 7.04
N THR A 702 1.72 15.45 6.89
CA THR A 702 2.28 15.96 5.63
C THR A 702 3.64 16.65 5.86
N GLY A 703 4.35 16.98 4.77
CA GLY A 703 5.59 17.75 4.81
C GLY A 703 6.68 17.12 5.71
N ALA A 704 7.35 17.96 6.50
CA ALA A 704 8.47 17.54 7.35
C ALA A 704 8.09 16.46 8.37
N ALA A 705 6.88 16.54 8.94
CA ALA A 705 6.38 15.52 9.87
C ALA A 705 6.24 14.17 9.18
N ARG A 706 5.62 14.12 7.99
CA ARG A 706 5.50 12.88 7.21
C ARG A 706 6.86 12.32 6.83
N HIS A 707 7.79 13.17 6.39
CA HIS A 707 9.16 12.75 6.06
C HIS A 707 9.87 12.12 7.25
N TYR A 708 9.74 12.71 8.43
CA TYR A 708 10.29 12.14 9.66
C TYR A 708 9.71 10.76 9.94
N LEU A 709 8.37 10.63 9.93
CA LEU A 709 7.67 9.39 10.27
C LEU A 709 7.96 8.25 9.31
N LEU A 710 8.26 8.54 8.04
CA LEU A 710 8.70 7.53 7.07
C LEU A 710 10.17 7.10 7.22
N SER A 711 10.98 7.91 7.89
CA SER A 711 12.42 7.68 8.01
C SER A 711 12.76 6.72 9.14
N ALA A 712 13.94 6.10 9.07
CA ALA A 712 14.45 5.22 10.15
C ALA A 712 14.51 5.89 11.53
N ARG A 713 14.58 7.23 11.57
CA ARG A 713 14.68 8.02 12.82
C ARG A 713 13.39 7.99 13.65
N ALA A 714 12.27 7.56 13.08
CA ALA A 714 10.99 7.41 13.74
C ALA A 714 10.70 5.96 14.21
N HIS A 715 11.64 5.03 13.95
CA HIS A 715 11.46 3.60 14.21
C HIS A 715 12.57 3.02 15.07
N ASN A 716 12.29 1.89 15.73
CA ASN A 716 13.23 1.17 16.59
C ASN A 716 14.18 0.28 15.79
N VAL A 717 14.87 0.85 14.80
CA VAL A 717 15.76 0.15 13.85
C VAL A 717 17.23 0.53 14.07
N ALA A 718 18.14 -0.19 13.39
CA ALA A 718 19.56 0.11 13.35
C ALA A 718 19.97 0.59 11.95
N VAL A 719 20.86 1.57 11.90
CA VAL A 719 21.30 2.26 10.68
C VAL A 719 22.84 2.25 10.63
N PRO A 720 23.45 1.46 9.74
CA PRO A 720 24.91 1.40 9.58
C PRO A 720 25.42 2.58 8.75
N ASP A 721 26.39 3.34 9.26
CA ASP A 721 27.08 4.47 8.59
C ASP A 721 26.14 5.45 7.84
N GLY A 722 24.95 5.68 8.40
CA GLY A 722 23.94 6.57 7.79
C GLY A 722 23.19 5.96 6.59
N SER A 723 23.42 4.69 6.27
CA SER A 723 22.71 3.93 5.24
C SER A 723 21.30 3.57 5.72
N GLU A 724 20.38 4.52 5.59
CA GLU A 724 18.97 4.29 5.93
C GLU A 724 18.41 3.06 5.20
N PRO A 725 17.46 2.33 5.83
CA PRO A 725 16.73 1.26 5.18
C PRO A 725 16.08 1.77 3.89
N VAL A 726 16.28 1.03 2.81
CA VAL A 726 15.60 1.18 1.52
C VAL A 726 14.62 0.02 1.35
N ALA A 727 13.90 -0.03 0.23
CA ALA A 727 12.97 -1.12 -0.04
C ALA A 727 13.62 -2.50 0.05
N GLY A 728 13.02 -3.38 0.84
CA GLY A 728 13.58 -4.65 1.26
C GLY A 728 12.66 -5.30 2.30
N ARG A 729 12.98 -6.51 2.76
CA ARG A 729 12.22 -7.22 3.80
C ARG A 729 13.16 -7.95 4.75
N GLY A 730 12.65 -8.34 5.92
CA GLY A 730 13.33 -9.30 6.76
C GLY A 730 12.85 -10.74 6.52
N ARG A 731 13.67 -11.69 6.95
CA ARG A 731 13.35 -13.12 6.95
C ARG A 731 13.75 -13.70 8.29
N HIS A 732 12.82 -14.40 8.94
CA HIS A 732 13.15 -15.20 10.11
C HIS A 732 14.11 -16.32 9.72
N ARG A 733 15.26 -16.37 10.38
CA ARG A 733 16.32 -17.36 10.10
C ARG A 733 16.27 -18.56 11.03
N GLY A 734 15.73 -18.38 12.23
CA GLY A 734 15.65 -19.45 13.21
C GLY A 734 15.42 -18.94 14.61
N SER A 735 15.12 -19.88 15.50
CA SER A 735 14.94 -19.64 16.92
C SER A 735 15.83 -20.60 17.70
N LEU A 736 16.50 -20.11 18.74
CA LEU A 736 17.32 -20.89 19.64
C LEU A 736 16.68 -20.87 21.03
N ALA A 737 16.24 -22.03 21.50
CA ALA A 737 15.78 -22.20 22.87
C ALA A 737 17.00 -22.16 23.82
N LEU A 738 16.91 -21.35 24.88
CA LEU A 738 17.96 -21.15 25.87
C LEU A 738 17.41 -21.43 27.28
N PRO A 739 18.24 -21.83 28.25
CA PRO A 739 17.81 -21.89 29.64
C PRO A 739 17.33 -20.52 30.13
N GLY A 740 16.01 -20.38 30.32
CA GLY A 740 15.36 -19.15 30.80
C GLY A 740 14.80 -18.23 29.70
N GLY A 741 14.95 -18.55 28.42
CA GLY A 741 14.42 -17.73 27.33
C GLY A 741 14.55 -18.32 25.93
N ILE A 742 14.27 -17.52 24.92
CA ILE A 742 14.40 -17.86 23.52
C ILE A 742 15.05 -16.71 22.75
N ALA A 743 15.95 -17.03 21.82
CA ALA A 743 16.53 -16.07 20.90
C ALA A 743 15.93 -16.26 19.50
N HIS A 744 15.47 -15.19 18.86
CA HIS A 744 14.95 -15.20 17.51
C HIS A 744 15.84 -14.36 16.60
N ALA A 745 16.25 -14.91 15.46
CA ALA A 745 17.07 -14.21 14.50
C ALA A 745 16.29 -13.82 13.24
N VAL A 746 16.45 -12.57 12.82
CA VAL A 746 15.89 -12.00 11.60
C VAL A 746 17.02 -11.41 10.77
N GLU A 747 17.10 -11.79 9.50
CA GLU A 747 18.06 -11.21 8.54
C GLU A 747 17.33 -10.29 7.56
N THR A 748 17.96 -9.20 7.14
CA THR A 748 17.33 -8.21 6.24
C THR A 748 18.20 -7.87 5.04
N ASP A 749 17.56 -7.46 3.95
CA ASP A 749 18.19 -6.93 2.73
C ASP A 749 18.01 -5.41 2.57
N VAL A 750 17.38 -4.75 3.54
CA VAL A 750 17.01 -3.31 3.49
C VAL A 750 18.20 -2.36 3.48
N HIS A 751 19.40 -2.81 3.80
CA HIS A 751 20.62 -1.96 3.76
C HIS A 751 21.38 -2.09 2.45
N GLY A 752 20.84 -2.79 1.45
CA GLY A 752 21.48 -3.00 0.15
C GLY A 752 22.53 -4.13 0.16
N PRO A 753 23.09 -4.47 -1.00
CA PRO A 753 23.89 -5.70 -1.17
C PRO A 753 25.24 -5.71 -0.45
N GLY A 754 25.86 -4.55 -0.22
CA GLY A 754 27.19 -4.46 0.41
C GLY A 754 27.21 -4.67 1.94
N LEU A 755 26.05 -4.84 2.58
CA LEU A 755 25.92 -4.96 4.02
C LEU A 755 24.99 -6.11 4.40
N HIS A 756 25.52 -7.06 5.16
CA HIS A 756 24.70 -8.10 5.77
C HIS A 756 24.24 -7.65 7.14
N HIS A 757 22.92 -7.60 7.35
CA HIS A 757 22.31 -7.24 8.62
C HIS A 757 21.52 -8.41 9.20
N ARG A 758 21.82 -8.75 10.45
CA ARG A 758 21.05 -9.71 11.24
C ARG A 758 20.72 -9.09 12.59
N ARG A 759 19.43 -9.07 12.93
CA ARG A 759 18.92 -8.68 14.24
C ARG A 759 18.49 -9.91 15.03
N ILE A 760 18.87 -9.95 16.30
CA ILE A 760 18.51 -11.02 17.23
C ILE A 760 17.73 -10.42 18.41
N PHE A 761 16.57 -11.00 18.70
CA PHE A 761 15.76 -10.69 19.86
C PHE A 761 15.89 -11.81 20.89
N VAL A 762 16.37 -11.49 22.09
CA VAL A 762 16.45 -12.45 23.21
C VAL A 762 15.34 -12.13 24.20
N LEU A 763 14.41 -13.08 24.34
CA LEU A 763 13.19 -12.97 25.12
C LEU A 763 13.26 -13.94 26.31
N PRO A 764 13.33 -13.46 27.56
CA PRO A 764 13.09 -14.28 28.73
C PRO A 764 11.70 -14.92 28.70
N ASN A 765 11.55 -16.11 29.28
CA ASN A 765 10.27 -16.84 29.30
C ASN A 765 9.12 -16.10 29.98
N ASP A 766 9.43 -15.12 30.84
CA ASP A 766 8.46 -14.29 31.55
C ASP A 766 8.31 -12.87 30.96
N LEU A 767 9.05 -12.56 29.89
CA LEU A 767 9.14 -11.24 29.26
C LEU A 767 9.39 -10.11 30.29
N SER A 768 10.16 -10.38 31.35
CA SER A 768 10.62 -9.36 32.31
C SER A 768 11.73 -8.44 31.76
N GLY A 769 12.31 -8.83 30.63
CA GLY A 769 13.31 -8.06 29.90
C GLY A 769 13.28 -8.35 28.41
N LEU A 770 14.15 -7.67 27.67
CA LEU A 770 14.37 -7.83 26.23
C LEU A 770 15.81 -7.44 25.93
N ALA A 771 16.54 -8.27 25.18
CA ALA A 771 17.78 -7.82 24.53
C ALA A 771 17.59 -7.79 23.01
N VAL A 772 17.99 -6.69 22.39
CA VAL A 772 18.01 -6.52 20.94
C VAL A 772 19.45 -6.40 20.50
N ILE A 773 19.91 -7.30 19.64
CA ILE A 773 21.29 -7.38 19.15
C ILE A 773 21.28 -7.16 17.65
N ASP A 774 22.03 -6.17 17.18
CA ASP A 774 22.27 -5.90 15.78
C ASP A 774 23.67 -6.35 15.40
N ARG A 775 23.77 -7.17 14.35
CA ARG A 775 25.02 -7.59 13.74
C ARG A 775 25.07 -7.09 12.30
N PHE A 776 26.08 -6.30 12.00
CA PHE A 776 26.42 -5.88 10.65
C PHE A 776 27.78 -6.45 10.24
N THR A 777 27.87 -6.94 9.02
CA THR A 777 29.14 -7.34 8.39
C THR A 777 29.28 -6.64 7.04
N ALA A 778 30.42 -5.98 6.84
CA ALA A 778 30.82 -5.40 5.57
C ALA A 778 31.69 -6.39 4.79
N ALA A 779 31.38 -6.62 3.51
CA ALA A 779 32.08 -7.59 2.67
C ALA A 779 33.56 -7.24 2.43
N ASP A 780 33.93 -5.96 2.49
CA ASP A 780 35.27 -5.44 2.24
C ASP A 780 36.14 -5.31 3.50
N GLY A 781 35.61 -5.67 4.69
CA GLY A 781 36.33 -5.59 5.95
C GLY A 781 36.56 -4.16 6.47
N SER A 782 35.88 -3.16 5.90
CA SER A 782 36.04 -1.74 6.24
C SER A 782 35.64 -1.39 7.68
N ALA A 783 36.00 -0.18 8.12
CA ALA A 783 35.50 0.35 9.38
C ALA A 783 33.98 0.54 9.27
N LEU A 784 33.27 0.11 10.31
CA LEU A 784 31.81 0.07 10.33
C LEU A 784 31.33 0.64 11.65
N ALA A 785 30.28 1.44 11.61
CA ALA A 785 29.54 1.82 12.79
C ALA A 785 28.04 1.77 12.49
N PHE A 786 27.24 1.51 13.52
CA PHE A 786 25.80 1.68 13.41
C PHE A 786 25.27 2.52 14.54
N ARG A 787 24.15 3.19 14.27
CA ARG A 787 23.32 3.87 15.27
C ARG A 787 21.98 3.17 15.31
N ALA A 788 21.44 2.95 16.50
CA ALA A 788 20.14 2.34 16.66
C ALA A 788 19.29 3.16 17.63
N PHE A 789 17.97 3.03 17.46
CA PHE A 789 16.99 3.85 18.15
C PHE A 789 16.06 3.01 19.01
N ALA A 790 15.64 3.56 20.15
CA ALA A 790 14.59 3.02 20.99
C ALA A 790 13.71 4.17 21.47
N HIS A 791 12.48 4.24 20.97
CA HIS A 791 11.50 5.28 21.27
C HIS A 791 10.71 4.87 22.51
N LEU A 792 10.75 5.72 23.54
CA LEU A 792 9.97 5.51 24.75
C LEU A 792 8.61 6.18 24.66
N ALA A 793 7.63 5.59 25.35
CA ALA A 793 6.30 6.18 25.45
C ALA A 793 6.37 7.64 25.98
N PRO A 794 5.57 8.58 25.47
CA PRO A 794 5.60 9.99 25.86
C PRO A 794 5.50 10.26 27.36
N GLU A 795 4.83 9.37 28.09
CA GLU A 795 4.64 9.48 29.53
C GLU A 795 5.87 9.01 30.34
N SER A 796 6.94 8.59 29.68
CA SER A 796 8.16 8.09 30.30
C SER A 796 9.12 9.23 30.64
N LEU A 797 9.54 9.30 31.90
CA LEU A 797 10.67 10.13 32.33
C LEU A 797 11.96 9.32 32.19
N VAL A 798 12.94 9.85 31.46
CA VAL A 798 14.19 9.15 31.17
C VAL A 798 15.38 9.93 31.72
N ALA A 799 16.23 9.24 32.49
CA ALA A 799 17.48 9.79 33.03
C ALA A 799 18.67 8.95 32.57
N ILE A 800 19.74 9.61 32.13
CA ILE A 800 21.02 8.96 31.84
C ILE A 800 21.83 8.92 33.14
N GLU A 801 22.01 7.73 33.70
CA GLU A 801 22.69 7.51 34.99
C GLU A 801 24.22 7.39 34.83
N GLY A 802 24.71 7.37 33.58
CA GLY A 802 26.12 7.34 33.22
C GLY A 802 26.32 7.08 31.73
N PRO A 803 27.56 6.96 31.23
CA PRO A 803 27.83 6.82 29.80
C PRO A 803 27.29 5.53 29.17
N ARG A 804 26.76 4.59 29.97
CA ARG A 804 26.30 3.26 29.55
C ARG A 804 25.01 2.81 30.24
N ARG A 805 24.20 3.72 30.77
CA ARG A 805 22.93 3.34 31.41
C ARG A 805 21.93 4.48 31.36
N ALA A 806 20.70 4.14 31.00
CA ALA A 806 19.53 4.98 31.22
C ALA A 806 18.51 4.25 32.10
N GLN A 807 17.70 5.02 32.81
CA GLN A 807 16.55 4.54 33.53
C GLN A 807 15.32 5.32 33.06
N ALA A 808 14.30 4.59 32.63
CA ALA A 808 12.98 5.13 32.34
C ALA A 808 12.03 4.87 33.50
N ARG A 809 11.11 5.79 33.76
CA ARG A 809 10.07 5.66 34.79
C ARG A 809 8.72 6.08 34.26
N GLN A 810 7.69 5.28 34.58
CA GLN A 810 6.29 5.56 34.22
C GLN A 810 5.37 4.97 35.30
N GLY A 811 4.49 5.78 35.89
CA GLY A 811 3.48 5.31 36.84
C GLY A 811 4.04 4.51 38.03
N GLY A 812 5.19 4.91 38.58
CA GLY A 812 5.86 4.20 39.69
C GLY A 812 6.63 2.93 39.30
N ARG A 813 6.64 2.56 38.02
CA ARG A 813 7.43 1.45 37.47
C ARG A 813 8.70 1.98 36.84
N ARG A 814 9.68 1.10 36.61
CA ARG A 814 10.97 1.44 35.99
C ARG A 814 11.34 0.47 34.88
N LEU A 815 12.17 0.94 33.97
CA LEU A 815 12.89 0.13 32.98
C LEU A 815 14.34 0.59 32.95
N GLY A 816 15.28 -0.32 33.19
CA GLY A 816 16.71 -0.10 32.97
C GLY A 816 17.07 -0.38 31.51
N LEU A 817 17.90 0.48 30.91
CA LEU A 817 18.38 0.35 29.54
C LEU A 817 19.90 0.45 29.50
N VAL A 818 20.57 -0.57 28.97
CA VAL A 818 22.03 -0.69 28.97
C VAL A 818 22.53 -1.07 27.57
N PRO A 819 23.24 -0.16 26.86
CA PRO A 819 23.89 -0.53 25.61
C PRO A 819 25.09 -1.43 25.85
N PHE A 820 25.31 -2.40 24.96
CA PHE A 820 26.42 -3.34 25.03
C PHE A 820 27.00 -3.65 23.65
N ALA A 821 28.22 -4.20 23.63
CA ALA A 821 28.89 -4.66 22.42
C ALA A 821 29.40 -6.09 22.62
N ILE A 822 29.19 -6.94 21.62
CA ILE A 822 29.74 -8.29 21.51
C ILE A 822 31.01 -8.24 20.65
N ALA A 823 30.95 -7.53 19.51
CA ALA A 823 32.09 -7.28 18.63
C ALA A 823 32.18 -5.78 18.31
N GLY A 824 33.34 -5.18 18.58
CA GLY A 824 33.54 -3.73 18.52
C GLY A 824 33.43 -3.07 19.89
N ARG A 825 33.00 -1.80 19.92
CA ARG A 825 32.84 -1.03 21.15
C ARG A 825 31.62 -0.11 21.09
N VAL A 826 30.96 0.07 22.23
CA VAL A 826 29.93 1.11 22.41
C VAL A 826 30.58 2.47 22.15
N ALA A 827 30.03 3.22 21.19
CA ALA A 827 30.59 4.46 20.66
C ALA A 827 29.78 5.70 21.08
N GLY A 828 28.55 5.53 21.55
CA GLY A 828 27.71 6.63 22.01
C GLY A 828 26.41 6.14 22.63
N PHE A 829 25.88 6.94 23.54
CA PHE A 829 24.57 6.72 24.16
C PHE A 829 23.98 8.05 24.59
N GLU A 830 22.82 8.42 24.04
CA GLU A 830 22.18 9.70 24.27
C GLU A 830 20.65 9.59 24.29
N ALA A 831 20.01 10.56 24.92
CA ALA A 831 18.57 10.77 24.89
C ALA A 831 18.28 12.00 24.02
N VAL A 832 17.47 11.81 22.98
CA VAL A 832 17.05 12.87 22.06
C VAL A 832 15.56 13.14 22.29
N ILE A 833 15.21 14.39 22.52
CA ILE A 833 13.83 14.84 22.73
C ILE A 833 13.57 16.03 21.82
N ALA A 834 12.55 15.94 20.97
CA ALA A 834 12.02 17.02 20.13
C ALA A 834 13.05 17.81 19.29
N ARG A 835 14.06 17.13 18.72
CA ARG A 835 15.02 17.77 17.82
C ARG A 835 14.34 18.08 16.48
N SER A 836 14.25 19.36 16.10
CA SER A 836 13.48 19.81 14.93
C SER A 836 14.14 20.92 14.09
N GLU A 837 15.47 21.01 14.15
CA GLU A 837 16.26 22.03 13.43
C GLU A 837 15.95 22.08 11.91
N ARG A 838 15.79 20.91 11.28
CA ARG A 838 15.39 20.76 9.88
C ARG A 838 14.72 19.40 9.62
N PRO A 839 13.92 19.23 8.56
CA PRO A 839 13.19 17.99 8.27
C PRO A 839 14.06 16.72 8.28
N GLY A 840 15.24 16.78 7.64
CA GLY A 840 16.17 15.66 7.54
C GLY A 840 16.90 15.29 8.85
N THR A 841 16.74 16.08 9.91
CA THR A 841 17.32 15.82 11.25
C THR A 841 16.27 15.74 12.35
N MET A 842 14.98 15.78 12.00
CA MET A 842 13.89 15.60 12.96
C MET A 842 14.02 14.26 13.68
N GLN A 843 13.89 14.28 15.02
CA GLN A 843 13.98 13.10 15.89
C GLN A 843 13.37 13.38 17.28
N GLY A 844 12.86 12.35 17.96
CA GLY A 844 12.35 12.48 19.33
C GLY A 844 10.89 12.94 19.38
N PHE A 845 10.08 12.42 18.46
CA PHE A 845 8.65 12.69 18.37
C PHE A 845 7.85 11.41 18.11
N VAL A 846 6.61 11.39 18.59
CA VAL A 846 5.59 10.40 18.22
C VAL A 846 4.27 11.07 17.88
N VAL A 847 3.37 10.36 17.19
CA VAL A 847 2.01 10.79 16.91
C VAL A 847 1.10 10.30 18.03
N ALA A 848 0.65 11.22 18.89
CA ALA A 848 -0.36 10.92 19.90
C ALA A 848 -1.76 11.38 19.48
N ARG A 849 -1.84 12.32 18.52
CA ARG A 849 -3.09 12.86 17.98
C ARG A 849 -2.95 13.10 16.48
N PRO A 850 -4.03 12.98 15.70
CA PRO A 850 -4.00 13.24 14.26
C PRO A 850 -3.38 14.60 13.94
N GLY A 851 -2.34 14.61 13.11
CA GLY A 851 -1.77 15.82 12.52
C GLY A 851 -0.84 16.59 13.45
N ALA A 852 -0.47 16.02 14.59
CA ALA A 852 0.42 16.63 15.57
C ALA A 852 1.48 15.64 16.09
N LEU A 853 2.73 16.10 16.10
CA LEU A 853 3.85 15.42 16.72
C LEU A 853 3.97 15.86 18.19
N GLU A 854 3.99 14.90 19.11
CA GLU A 854 4.27 15.13 20.52
C GLU A 854 5.73 14.74 20.84
N PRO A 855 6.47 15.56 21.62
CA PRO A 855 7.81 15.22 22.09
C PRO A 855 7.84 13.88 22.84
N ALA A 856 8.81 13.03 22.49
CA ALA A 856 9.07 11.77 23.19
C ALA A 856 10.58 11.50 23.28
N CYS A 857 10.98 10.77 24.31
CA CYS A 857 12.38 10.39 24.47
C CYS A 857 12.75 9.27 23.50
N THR A 858 13.71 9.54 22.63
CA THR A 858 14.35 8.51 21.80
C THR A 858 15.76 8.28 22.32
N LEU A 859 16.04 7.06 22.78
CA LEU A 859 17.41 6.67 23.09
C LEU A 859 18.13 6.30 21.80
N ARG A 860 19.28 6.93 21.57
CA ARG A 860 20.19 6.62 20.48
C ARG A 860 21.45 6.00 21.05
N TYR A 861 21.78 4.79 20.62
CA TYR A 861 23.02 4.11 20.96
C TYR A 861 23.81 3.77 19.70
N ALA A 862 25.13 3.67 19.84
CA ALA A 862 26.01 3.37 18.72
C ALA A 862 27.06 2.33 19.08
N VAL A 863 27.42 1.51 18.10
CA VAL A 863 28.52 0.54 18.19
C VAL A 863 29.43 0.72 16.98
N SER A 864 30.74 0.65 17.19
CA SER A 864 31.75 0.83 16.14
C SER A 864 32.81 -0.26 16.18
N GLY A 865 33.37 -0.62 15.03
CA GLY A 865 34.39 -1.66 14.90
C GLY A 865 34.96 -1.73 13.47
N ARG A 866 35.50 -2.89 13.10
CA ARG A 866 36.05 -3.18 11.77
C ARG A 866 35.54 -4.53 11.27
N GLY A 867 35.11 -4.58 10.01
CA GLY A 867 34.58 -5.77 9.34
C GLY A 867 33.23 -6.24 9.87
N THR A 868 33.17 -6.64 11.15
CA THR A 868 31.92 -7.02 11.83
C THR A 868 31.73 -6.16 13.08
N VAL A 869 30.53 -5.64 13.25
CA VAL A 869 30.09 -4.92 14.45
C VAL A 869 28.84 -5.60 14.97
N CYS A 870 28.87 -5.98 16.25
CA CYS A 870 27.78 -6.69 16.89
C CYS A 870 27.55 -6.10 18.28
N GLY A 871 26.34 -5.66 18.56
CA GLY A 871 25.99 -5.05 19.84
C GLY A 871 24.54 -4.62 19.86
N GLY A 872 24.10 -3.99 20.93
CA GLY A 872 22.67 -3.88 21.16
C GLY A 872 22.27 -3.11 22.40
N LEU A 873 21.00 -3.30 22.75
CA LEU A 873 20.37 -2.72 23.94
C LEU A 873 19.75 -3.82 24.79
N LEU A 874 20.10 -3.83 26.07
CA LEU A 874 19.47 -4.65 27.11
C LEU A 874 18.44 -3.82 27.85
N MET A 875 17.23 -4.35 27.98
CA MET A 875 16.10 -3.72 28.69
C MET A 875 15.57 -4.65 29.78
N ALA A 876 15.39 -4.15 31.00
CA ALA A 876 14.90 -4.96 32.12
C ALA A 876 14.09 -4.14 33.13
N VAL A 877 13.04 -4.72 33.71
CA VAL A 877 12.15 -4.00 34.65
C VAL A 877 12.74 -3.84 36.06
N ASP A 878 13.72 -4.64 36.43
CA ASP A 878 14.44 -4.58 37.70
C ASP A 878 15.82 -5.29 37.61
N GLY A 879 16.59 -5.24 38.70
CA GLY A 879 17.90 -5.89 38.79
C GLY A 879 17.85 -7.40 38.58
N PRO A 880 16.95 -8.15 39.25
CA PRO A 880 16.80 -9.59 38.99
C PRO A 880 16.51 -9.97 37.53
N ALA A 881 15.66 -9.20 36.84
CA ALA A 881 15.40 -9.39 35.42
C ALA A 881 16.64 -9.11 34.57
N GLU A 882 17.39 -8.06 34.90
CA GLU A 882 18.65 -7.72 34.25
C GLU A 882 19.69 -8.84 34.43
N ASP A 883 19.88 -9.34 35.65
CA ASP A 883 20.81 -10.45 35.96
C ASP A 883 20.40 -11.75 35.26
N SER A 884 19.09 -12.00 35.14
CA SER A 884 18.56 -13.13 34.38
C SER A 884 18.90 -13.01 32.90
N LEU A 885 18.63 -11.85 32.30
CA LEU A 885 18.91 -11.61 30.89
C LEU A 885 20.41 -11.61 30.59
N ALA A 886 21.24 -11.05 31.46
CA ALA A 886 22.70 -11.12 31.36
C ALA A 886 23.21 -12.57 31.39
N ARG A 887 22.64 -13.44 32.25
CA ARG A 887 22.96 -14.87 32.25
C ARG A 887 22.55 -15.59 30.97
N ILE A 888 21.44 -15.19 30.33
CA ILE A 888 21.05 -15.73 29.01
C ILE A 888 22.05 -15.27 27.94
N LEU A 889 22.46 -14.00 27.97
CA LEU A 889 23.42 -13.44 27.01
C LEU A 889 24.83 -14.03 27.15
N ALA A 890 25.22 -14.46 28.35
CA ALA A 890 26.52 -15.09 28.62
C ALA A 890 26.59 -16.58 28.25
N ARG A 891 25.50 -17.16 27.69
CA ARG A 891 25.46 -18.56 27.26
C ARG A 891 26.35 -18.80 26.04
N GLU A 892 27.16 -19.84 26.10
CA GLU A 892 28.06 -20.22 24.99
C GLU A 892 27.26 -20.55 23.73
N GLU A 893 26.08 -21.15 23.88
CA GLU A 893 25.18 -21.53 22.79
C GLU A 893 24.68 -20.32 21.97
N LEU A 894 24.61 -19.13 22.59
CA LEU A 894 24.11 -17.93 21.91
C LEU A 894 25.16 -17.36 20.94
N THR A 895 26.44 -17.55 21.20
CA THR A 895 27.50 -16.92 20.40
C THR A 895 27.53 -17.44 18.96
N PRO A 896 27.57 -18.77 18.69
CA PRO A 896 27.46 -19.30 17.33
C PRO A 896 26.17 -18.84 16.65
N PHE A 897 25.05 -18.83 17.38
CA PHE A 897 23.76 -18.40 16.85
C PHE A 897 23.76 -16.93 16.44
N VAL A 898 24.36 -16.02 17.22
CA VAL A 898 24.52 -14.61 16.87
C VAL A 898 25.49 -14.43 15.70
N MET A 899 26.59 -15.20 15.68
CA MET A 899 27.62 -15.10 14.64
C MET A 899 27.21 -15.72 13.31
N GLY A 900 26.22 -16.61 13.30
CA GLY A 900 25.74 -17.29 12.09
C GLY A 900 26.58 -18.51 11.71
N GLU A 901 27.14 -19.18 12.72
CA GLU A 901 27.91 -20.42 12.59
C GLU A 901 27.05 -21.67 12.76
#